data_AF-A0A0F9U5T3-F1
#
_entry.id   AF-A0A0F9U5T3-F1
#
_cell.length_a   1.000
_cell.length_b   1.000
_cell.length_c   1.000
_cell.angle_alpha   90.00
_cell.angle_beta   90.00
_cell.angle_gamma   90.00
#
_symmetry.space_group_name_H-M   'P 1'
#
loop_
_entity.id
_entity.type
_entity.pdbx_description
1 polymer ?
#
loop_
_entity_poly.entity_id
_entity_poly.type
_entity_poly.pdbx_seq_one_letter_code
_entity_poly.pdbx_strand_id
1 'polypeptide(L)'
;MDNEIDFKEYTEDIESFFPPESGYTFLVGAGISMDAPTNMPSALQIVRALLELSAPLEEIEKLLSLKKLRFELVVEKFQIELDEELRFLDYLELISKPNIIHLFLGNIITRGNYVVTTNFDYMIEHALINILDKKWHQDIIPVITKEDFIFYQDPQKLKNSGKYVFYKIHGSKRNIITGNETKQSLITTISSLGKEREEGEIFALEPFKKLAIYNLMKKRTLVVMGYSGNDDFDIGPTLKELPYLKKLIWIEHSPGTEIEFTRIHQDNYLKDKEDFSDIEKLLHEISRSVEFDIILIRTNTSNFIKSKLWKIFLPYSPINELDRHGVSGVSPEVPNFSDWIKKIYDKIPIIKKYRLASQLFYFLKELDDVVRCSERGLSLAKEVGDLWSKSYFLNFLGLINQIKGNYDKAIELYENALHIDEESDDLSGKATDLGNIGSILLTKGEYNLAREKYQEALILSEEVGDPSGIIINLNNLGRINEIRNELELALQKYKKAMEITDEIGDLSRKTALLNNIGMVYRTQGQFDLALENFSSALKLVENLGDLYGKIILLNNIGRIYDEKSNYEKALEKYSQTIEVADQLGDLSKKAGCLNNIGSVHLAQGDIDLALEKYQEALNIEERLGDPLMKIIYLNNIGTIYNNLENYNLAREKFAEALIIADNIGDITKKALLLTKIGAINMVQEDYETAVEKYEEAVLIYEKLGDYPNKAASLSNIGRIYEILENYYEALRRYEATLQVDQYVKDSFGIASDFYNIGRIYDIQSEYRKALQNYDESLKLFIHLEQKQHIELIQNKIREINRKIGN
;
A
#
# COMPACT_ATOMS: atom_id res chain seq x y z
N MET A 1 37.53 37.26 7.97
CA MET A 1 36.87 37.51 6.68
C MET A 1 35.46 37.07 6.89
N ASP A 2 34.59 38.06 7.05
CA ASP A 2 33.19 37.89 7.41
C ASP A 2 32.48 37.23 6.23
N ASN A 3 31.96 36.02 6.44
CA ASN A 3 31.08 35.38 5.48
C ASN A 3 29.79 36.21 5.43
N GLU A 4 29.54 36.90 4.30
CA GLU A 4 28.26 37.55 4.04
C GLU A 4 27.16 36.49 4.10
N ILE A 5 26.25 36.64 5.08
CA ILE A 5 25.04 35.84 5.18
C ILE A 5 23.97 36.63 4.44
N ASP A 6 23.47 36.08 3.33
CA ASP A 6 22.34 36.67 2.61
C ASP A 6 21.03 36.11 3.20
N PHE A 7 20.36 36.94 3.99
CA PHE A 7 19.04 36.64 4.52
C PHE A 7 18.00 37.17 3.53
N LYS A 8 17.51 36.32 2.63
CA LYS A 8 16.49 36.76 1.66
C LYS A 8 15.18 37.23 2.31
N GLU A 9 14.89 36.85 3.57
CA GLU A 9 13.68 37.27 4.32
C GLU A 9 13.84 37.42 5.86
N TYR A 10 15.04 37.67 6.41
CA TYR A 10 15.22 37.80 7.88
C TYR A 10 16.05 39.01 8.32
N THR A 11 15.73 39.54 9.51
CA THR A 11 16.52 40.53 10.29
C THR A 11 17.14 39.94 11.56
N GLU A 12 17.16 38.61 11.72
CA GLU A 12 17.58 37.90 12.95
C GLU A 12 18.99 37.27 12.89
N ASP A 13 19.60 37.01 14.05
CA ASP A 13 20.91 36.35 14.20
C ASP A 13 20.79 34.82 14.04
N ILE A 14 21.84 34.16 13.53
CA ILE A 14 21.88 32.72 13.26
C ILE A 14 21.55 31.87 14.51
N GLU A 15 21.85 32.40 15.69
CA GLU A 15 21.59 31.80 16.99
C GLU A 15 20.07 31.65 17.26
N SER A 16 19.20 32.46 16.64
CA SER A 16 17.74 32.35 16.78
C SER A 16 17.18 31.08 16.12
N PHE A 17 17.85 30.56 15.09
CA PHE A 17 17.46 29.32 14.42
C PHE A 17 17.81 28.07 15.22
N PHE A 18 18.81 28.18 16.12
CA PHE A 18 19.29 27.08 16.95
C PHE A 18 19.21 27.42 18.46
N PRO A 19 18.01 27.63 19.02
CA PRO A 19 17.87 28.03 20.42
C PRO A 19 18.35 26.91 21.39
N PRO A 20 19.13 27.24 22.43
CA PRO A 20 19.72 26.26 23.35
C PRO A 20 18.71 25.37 24.08
N GLU A 21 17.48 25.86 24.29
CA GLU A 21 16.41 25.14 24.98
C GLU A 21 15.71 24.10 24.09
N SER A 22 16.04 24.01 22.79
CA SER A 22 15.44 23.04 21.88
C SER A 22 16.13 21.67 21.95
N GLY A 23 15.35 20.59 21.88
CA GLY A 23 15.88 19.27 21.63
C GLY A 23 16.10 19.07 20.12
N TYR A 24 17.29 18.59 19.73
CA TYR A 24 17.64 18.34 18.32
C TYR A 24 17.74 16.86 17.98
N THR A 25 17.30 16.54 16.77
CA THR A 25 17.52 15.23 16.16
C THR A 25 18.17 15.47 14.81
N PHE A 26 19.30 14.82 14.58
CA PHE A 26 20.05 14.92 13.33
C PHE A 26 19.78 13.68 12.50
N LEU A 27 19.21 13.88 11.32
CA LEU A 27 18.99 12.84 10.33
C LEU A 27 20.02 13.02 9.23
N VAL A 28 20.88 12.02 9.06
CA VAL A 28 22.08 12.16 8.22
C VAL A 28 22.17 11.07 7.17
N GLY A 29 22.41 11.50 5.92
CA GLY A 29 22.57 10.63 4.75
C GLY A 29 24.02 10.49 4.29
N ALA A 30 24.23 9.72 3.23
CA ALA A 30 25.56 9.30 2.77
C ALA A 30 26.50 10.46 2.42
N GLY A 31 25.95 11.64 2.09
CA GLY A 31 26.71 12.85 1.78
C GLY A 31 27.64 13.31 2.90
N ILE A 32 27.38 12.95 4.16
CA ILE A 32 28.30 13.30 5.26
C ILE A 32 29.65 12.59 5.18
N SER A 33 29.74 11.49 4.44
CA SER A 33 30.94 10.63 4.33
C SER A 33 31.86 10.99 3.15
N MET A 34 31.45 11.95 2.31
CA MET A 34 32.17 12.32 1.09
C MET A 34 33.44 13.16 1.36
N ASP A 35 33.41 14.02 2.38
CA ASP A 35 34.50 14.95 2.66
C ASP A 35 35.74 14.25 3.23
N ALA A 36 36.92 14.75 2.86
CA ALA A 36 38.19 14.31 3.42
C ALA A 36 38.22 14.47 4.96
N PRO A 37 38.92 13.58 5.69
CA PRO A 37 39.72 12.45 5.22
C PRO A 37 38.93 11.17 4.92
N THR A 38 37.60 11.16 5.07
CA THR A 38 36.78 9.95 4.86
C THR A 38 36.73 9.53 3.39
N ASN A 39 36.48 10.45 2.46
CA ASN A 39 36.52 10.23 1.00
C ASN A 39 35.72 8.99 0.53
N MET A 40 34.54 8.75 1.09
CA MET A 40 33.70 7.64 0.68
C MET A 40 33.17 7.87 -0.75
N PRO A 41 33.06 6.83 -1.61
CA PRO A 41 32.36 6.96 -2.87
C PRO A 41 30.88 7.26 -2.65
N SER A 42 30.27 8.05 -3.53
CA SER A 42 28.84 8.33 -3.47
C SER A 42 28.02 7.08 -3.83
N ALA A 43 26.75 7.06 -3.42
CA ALA A 43 25.82 6.00 -3.80
C ALA A 43 25.76 5.81 -5.33
N LEU A 44 25.72 6.91 -6.09
CA LEU A 44 25.75 6.88 -7.56
C LEU A 44 27.04 6.24 -8.12
N GLN A 45 28.19 6.53 -7.51
CA GLN A 45 29.47 5.90 -7.91
C GLN A 45 29.46 4.40 -7.65
N ILE A 46 28.92 3.96 -6.50
CA ILE A 46 28.77 2.55 -6.17
C ILE A 46 27.81 1.85 -7.13
N VAL A 47 26.62 2.44 -7.36
CA VAL A 47 25.61 1.92 -8.30
C VAL A 47 26.19 1.79 -9.71
N ARG A 48 26.88 2.82 -10.21
CA ARG A 48 27.53 2.76 -11.52
C ARG A 48 28.54 1.61 -11.59
N ALA A 49 29.41 1.48 -10.59
CA ALA A 49 30.40 0.39 -10.56
C ALA A 49 29.76 -1.00 -10.48
N LEU A 50 28.66 -1.15 -9.73
CA LEU A 50 27.89 -2.40 -9.68
C LEU A 50 27.27 -2.72 -11.03
N LEU A 51 26.60 -1.76 -11.69
CA LEU A 51 25.97 -1.97 -13.00
C LEU A 51 26.99 -2.23 -14.12
N GLU A 52 28.13 -1.57 -14.12
CA GLU A 52 29.23 -1.85 -15.07
C GLU A 52 29.71 -3.31 -14.97
N LEU A 53 29.67 -3.89 -13.77
CA LEU A 53 29.95 -5.31 -13.56
C LEU A 53 28.77 -6.20 -13.95
N SER A 54 27.55 -5.83 -13.55
CA SER A 54 26.41 -6.74 -13.44
C SER A 54 25.34 -6.59 -14.51
N ALA A 55 25.32 -5.53 -15.31
CA ALA A 55 24.32 -5.30 -16.36
C ALA A 55 24.93 -5.40 -17.78
N PRO A 56 24.13 -5.70 -18.82
CA PRO A 56 24.58 -5.64 -20.21
C PRO A 56 25.03 -4.22 -20.56
N LEU A 57 26.14 -4.09 -21.30
CA LEU A 57 26.79 -2.79 -21.55
C LEU A 57 25.84 -1.77 -22.18
N GLU A 58 25.00 -2.25 -23.09
CA GLU A 58 24.02 -1.48 -23.84
C GLU A 58 22.81 -1.00 -23.01
N GLU A 59 22.58 -1.59 -21.82
CA GLU A 59 21.46 -1.22 -20.94
C GLU A 59 21.90 -0.32 -19.77
N ILE A 60 23.21 -0.20 -19.48
CA ILE A 60 23.75 0.56 -18.33
C ILE A 60 23.32 2.02 -18.35
N GLU A 61 23.57 2.73 -19.45
CA GLU A 61 23.26 4.17 -19.50
C GLU A 61 21.75 4.41 -19.45
N LYS A 62 20.94 3.47 -19.96
CA LYS A 62 19.49 3.54 -19.79
C LYS A 62 19.09 3.37 -18.33
N LEU A 63 19.58 2.32 -17.65
CA LEU A 63 19.32 2.10 -16.22
C LEU A 63 19.73 3.32 -15.39
N LEU A 64 20.92 3.87 -15.61
CA LEU A 64 21.43 5.04 -14.90
C LEU A 64 20.66 6.32 -15.20
N SER A 65 19.95 6.39 -16.34
CA SER A 65 19.08 7.53 -16.68
C SER A 65 17.71 7.48 -15.99
N LEU A 66 17.30 6.34 -15.43
CA LEU A 66 16.00 6.17 -14.79
C LEU A 66 16.00 6.84 -13.42
N LYS A 67 15.17 7.87 -13.27
CA LYS A 67 15.01 8.62 -12.00
C LYS A 67 14.62 7.74 -10.80
N LYS A 68 14.00 6.58 -11.04
CA LYS A 68 13.56 5.65 -9.98
C LYS A 68 14.63 4.61 -9.60
N LEU A 69 15.78 4.56 -10.30
CA LEU A 69 16.86 3.63 -10.00
C LEU A 69 17.52 4.01 -8.69
N ARG A 70 17.38 3.16 -7.68
CA ARG A 70 17.89 3.41 -6.32
C ARG A 70 18.99 2.44 -5.94
N PHE A 71 19.83 2.89 -5.02
CA PHE A 71 20.91 2.10 -4.44
C PHE A 71 20.39 0.77 -3.89
N GLU A 72 19.35 0.80 -3.06
CA GLU A 72 18.80 -0.38 -2.38
C GLU A 72 18.26 -1.40 -3.36
N LEU A 73 17.59 -0.94 -4.42
CA LEU A 73 17.06 -1.82 -5.46
C LEU A 73 18.21 -2.51 -6.22
N VAL A 74 19.24 -1.76 -6.61
CA VAL A 74 20.42 -2.31 -7.30
C VAL A 74 21.14 -3.31 -6.40
N VAL A 75 21.34 -2.97 -5.13
CA VAL A 75 22.00 -3.85 -4.17
C VAL A 75 21.18 -5.11 -3.90
N GLU A 76 19.85 -5.02 -3.78
CA GLU A 76 19.00 -6.19 -3.61
C GLU A 76 19.12 -7.13 -4.81
N LYS A 77 18.98 -6.63 -6.05
CA LYS A 77 19.06 -7.50 -7.24
C LYS A 77 20.46 -8.03 -7.46
N PHE A 78 21.48 -7.24 -7.14
CA PHE A 78 22.87 -7.71 -7.14
C PHE A 78 23.09 -8.83 -6.11
N GLN A 79 22.50 -8.70 -4.92
CA GLN A 79 22.58 -9.70 -3.85
C GLN A 79 21.91 -11.02 -4.27
N ILE A 80 20.71 -10.94 -4.84
CA ILE A 80 19.96 -12.12 -5.31
C ILE A 80 20.69 -12.84 -6.46
N GLU A 81 21.22 -12.08 -7.43
CA GLU A 81 21.73 -12.68 -8.67
C GLU A 81 23.20 -13.08 -8.62
N LEU A 82 24.01 -12.34 -7.84
CA LEU A 82 25.47 -12.36 -7.96
C LEU A 82 26.22 -12.45 -6.62
N ASP A 83 25.69 -11.87 -5.54
CA ASP A 83 26.43 -11.73 -4.29
C ASP A 83 25.57 -11.81 -3.03
N GLU A 84 25.13 -13.03 -2.71
CA GLU A 84 24.29 -13.32 -1.55
C GLU A 84 24.87 -12.78 -0.22
N GLU A 85 26.20 -12.68 -0.14
CA GLU A 85 26.97 -12.29 1.05
C GLU A 85 27.26 -10.78 1.17
N LEU A 86 26.85 -9.97 0.18
CA LEU A 86 27.13 -8.52 0.15
C LEU A 86 28.62 -8.19 0.42
N ARG A 87 29.53 -8.92 -0.23
CA ARG A 87 30.99 -8.75 -0.08
C ARG A 87 31.46 -7.39 -0.57
N PHE A 88 30.74 -6.73 -1.48
CA PHE A 88 31.13 -5.39 -1.91
C PHE A 88 31.10 -4.36 -0.76
N LEU A 89 30.28 -4.59 0.28
CA LEU A 89 30.22 -3.73 1.46
C LEU A 89 31.45 -3.85 2.37
N ASP A 90 32.26 -4.90 2.21
CA ASP A 90 33.51 -5.05 2.97
C ASP A 90 34.49 -3.90 2.67
N TYR A 91 34.30 -3.19 1.55
CA TYR A 91 35.01 -1.96 1.24
C TYR A 91 34.87 -0.90 2.34
N LEU A 92 33.69 -0.79 2.95
CA LEU A 92 33.41 0.23 3.97
C LEU A 92 34.24 0.01 5.24
N GLU A 93 34.68 -1.23 5.51
CA GLU A 93 35.56 -1.55 6.65
C GLU A 93 37.01 -1.10 6.43
N LEU A 94 37.42 -0.83 5.19
CA LEU A 94 38.75 -0.31 4.88
C LEU A 94 38.89 1.17 5.28
N ILE A 95 37.77 1.87 5.44
CA ILE A 95 37.72 3.30 5.78
C ILE A 95 37.49 3.43 7.29
N SER A 96 38.39 4.11 7.99
CA SER A 96 38.37 4.24 9.46
C SER A 96 38.56 5.67 9.98
N LYS A 97 38.79 6.65 9.10
CA LYS A 97 39.09 8.04 9.49
C LYS A 97 37.83 8.92 9.34
N PRO A 98 37.19 9.33 10.46
CA PRO A 98 36.03 10.22 10.41
C PRO A 98 36.44 11.66 10.04
N ASN A 99 35.63 12.32 9.22
CA ASN A 99 35.74 13.76 8.96
C ASN A 99 35.08 14.63 10.05
N ILE A 100 35.12 15.95 9.85
CA ILE A 100 34.61 16.94 10.81
C ILE A 100 33.10 16.78 11.08
N ILE A 101 32.32 16.33 10.10
CA ILE A 101 30.87 16.16 10.24
C ILE A 101 30.58 15.04 11.23
N HIS A 102 31.24 13.88 11.08
CA HIS A 102 31.10 12.76 12.01
C HIS A 102 31.57 13.13 13.43
N LEU A 103 32.68 13.86 13.55
CA LEU A 103 33.19 14.32 14.85
C LEU A 103 32.22 15.30 15.53
N PHE A 104 31.58 16.16 14.75
CA PHE A 104 30.50 17.01 15.24
C PHE A 104 29.32 16.17 15.74
N LEU A 105 28.81 15.23 14.93
CA LEU A 105 27.70 14.35 15.29
C LEU A 105 28.00 13.51 16.54
N GLY A 106 29.22 12.99 16.66
CA GLY A 106 29.66 12.28 17.86
C GLY A 106 29.57 13.15 19.12
N ASN A 107 29.99 14.42 19.04
CA ASN A 107 29.84 15.37 20.15
C ASN A 107 28.37 15.75 20.41
N ILE A 108 27.54 15.84 19.38
CA ILE A 108 26.10 16.06 19.54
C ILE A 108 25.46 14.92 20.35
N ILE A 109 25.85 13.67 20.10
CA ILE A 109 25.39 12.51 20.87
C ILE A 109 25.83 12.61 22.33
N THR A 110 27.09 12.98 22.61
CA THR A 110 27.58 13.11 24.00
C THR A 110 26.89 14.23 24.79
N ARG A 111 26.28 15.20 24.11
CA ARG A 111 25.43 16.25 24.70
C ARG A 111 23.96 15.87 24.83
N GLY A 112 23.60 14.63 24.48
CA GLY A 112 22.26 14.09 24.67
C GLY A 112 21.23 14.56 23.63
N ASN A 113 21.70 14.95 22.44
CA ASN A 113 20.88 15.06 21.23
C ASN A 113 20.90 13.73 20.48
N TYR A 114 19.96 13.55 19.56
CA TYR A 114 19.80 12.28 18.84
C TYR A 114 20.39 12.35 17.45
N VAL A 115 20.99 11.24 17.01
CA VAL A 115 21.51 11.08 15.66
C VAL A 115 20.92 9.81 15.06
N VAL A 116 20.45 9.94 13.83
CA VAL A 116 19.86 8.88 13.02
C VAL A 116 20.53 8.92 11.67
N THR A 117 21.05 7.77 11.21
CA THR A 117 21.75 7.67 9.93
C THR A 117 21.14 6.59 9.04
N THR A 118 21.12 6.86 7.74
CA THR A 118 20.83 5.86 6.70
C THR A 118 22.09 5.23 6.13
N ASN A 119 23.27 5.59 6.64
CA ASN A 119 24.54 5.12 6.09
C ASN A 119 24.84 3.68 6.56
N PHE A 120 25.43 2.91 5.65
CA PHE A 120 25.96 1.57 5.94
C PHE A 120 27.35 1.60 6.60
N ASP A 121 28.02 2.76 6.56
CA ASP A 121 29.39 2.96 7.05
C ASP A 121 29.50 3.00 8.58
N TYR A 122 30.73 3.05 9.09
CA TYR A 122 31.05 2.97 10.52
C TYR A 122 31.58 4.30 11.10
N MET A 123 31.38 5.42 10.42
CA MET A 123 32.12 6.66 10.74
C MET A 123 31.63 7.35 12.01
N ILE A 124 30.35 7.22 12.36
CA ILE A 124 29.82 7.76 13.62
C ILE A 124 30.39 6.98 14.81
N GLU A 125 30.51 5.65 14.71
CA GLU A 125 31.18 4.80 15.69
C GLU A 125 32.64 5.21 15.86
N HIS A 126 33.39 5.32 14.76
CA HIS A 126 34.78 5.76 14.81
C HIS A 126 34.93 7.17 15.41
N ALA A 127 34.00 8.09 15.12
CA ALA A 127 33.99 9.40 15.75
C ALA A 127 33.77 9.31 17.26
N LEU A 128 32.79 8.52 17.74
CA LEU A 128 32.54 8.33 19.17
C LEU A 128 33.73 7.67 19.89
N ILE A 129 34.36 6.66 19.28
CA ILE A 129 35.58 6.01 19.79
C ILE A 129 36.71 7.05 19.94
N ASN A 130 36.84 7.97 18.99
CA ASN A 130 37.86 9.02 19.02
C ASN A 130 37.59 10.10 20.07
N ILE A 131 36.32 10.41 20.34
CA ILE A 131 35.91 11.46 21.27
C ILE A 131 35.92 10.97 22.72
N LEU A 132 35.55 9.71 22.95
CA LEU A 132 35.36 9.14 24.28
C LEU A 132 36.61 8.41 24.77
N ASP A 133 36.90 8.53 26.07
CA ASP A 133 37.90 7.67 26.72
C ASP A 133 37.52 6.19 26.57
N LYS A 134 38.52 5.31 26.48
CA LYS A 134 38.34 3.85 26.33
C LYS A 134 37.34 3.22 27.31
N LYS A 135 37.27 3.73 28.54
CA LYS A 135 36.34 3.23 29.57
C LYS A 135 34.87 3.37 29.20
N TRP A 136 34.54 4.30 28.30
CA TRP A 136 33.18 4.61 27.86
C TRP A 136 32.82 3.96 26.52
N HIS A 137 33.75 3.25 25.87
CA HIS A 137 33.50 2.63 24.55
C HIS A 137 32.39 1.58 24.62
N GLN A 138 32.28 0.86 25.74
CA GLN A 138 31.20 -0.11 26.01
C GLN A 138 29.81 0.54 26.17
N ASP A 139 29.75 1.85 26.34
CA ASP A 139 28.50 2.61 26.50
C ASP A 139 28.00 3.20 25.18
N ILE A 140 28.73 2.99 24.09
CA ILE A 140 28.29 3.32 22.73
C ILE A 140 27.33 2.24 22.25
N ILE A 141 26.10 2.62 21.89
CA ILE A 141 25.04 1.71 21.45
C ILE A 141 24.59 2.09 20.04
N PRO A 142 25.17 1.46 19.00
CA PRO A 142 24.61 1.48 17.65
C PRO A 142 23.34 0.62 17.63
N VAL A 143 22.18 1.23 17.40
CA VAL A 143 20.91 0.51 17.22
C VAL A 143 20.83 0.08 15.75
N ILE A 144 20.93 -1.23 15.49
CA ILE A 144 21.07 -1.78 14.14
C ILE A 144 19.99 -2.82 13.84
N THR A 145 19.83 -3.80 14.72
CA THR A 145 18.97 -4.97 14.48
C THR A 145 17.53 -4.71 14.88
N LYS A 146 16.61 -5.58 14.44
CA LYS A 146 15.20 -5.53 14.86
C LYS A 146 15.07 -5.56 16.38
N GLU A 147 15.82 -6.43 17.04
CA GLU A 147 15.85 -6.57 18.50
C GLU A 147 16.34 -5.27 19.14
N ASP A 148 17.38 -4.65 18.59
CA ASP A 148 17.86 -3.35 19.07
C ASP A 148 16.76 -2.29 18.95
N PHE A 149 16.10 -2.16 17.79
CA PHE A 149 15.06 -1.15 17.58
C PHE A 149 13.86 -1.34 18.54
N ILE A 150 13.47 -2.58 18.81
CA ILE A 150 12.39 -2.89 19.75
C ILE A 150 12.83 -2.58 21.19
N PHE A 151 14.02 -3.03 21.58
CA PHE A 151 14.51 -2.87 22.96
C PHE A 151 14.85 -1.41 23.28
N TYR A 152 15.40 -0.69 22.31
CA TYR A 152 15.86 0.69 22.41
C TYR A 152 14.86 1.72 21.85
N GLN A 153 13.58 1.37 21.68
CA GLN A 153 12.57 2.27 21.11
C GLN A 153 12.33 3.59 21.87
N ASP A 154 12.73 3.69 23.14
CA ASP A 154 12.63 4.89 23.97
C ASP A 154 14.03 5.51 24.22
N PRO A 155 14.45 6.48 23.39
CA PRO A 155 15.79 7.06 23.50
C PRO A 155 16.00 7.86 24.79
N GLN A 156 14.92 8.34 25.43
CA GLN A 156 15.04 9.13 26.66
C GLN A 156 15.46 8.27 27.85
N LYS A 157 14.96 7.03 27.93
CA LYS A 157 15.40 6.07 28.96
C LYS A 157 16.89 5.76 28.86
N LEU A 158 17.39 5.60 27.65
CA LEU A 158 18.80 5.26 27.42
C LEU A 158 19.72 6.43 27.75
N LYS A 159 19.31 7.64 27.38
CA LYS A 159 20.00 8.87 27.80
C LYS A 159 20.12 8.95 29.32
N ASN A 160 19.04 8.66 30.05
CA ASN A 160 19.04 8.68 31.52
C ASN A 160 19.95 7.60 32.13
N SER A 161 20.24 6.52 31.40
CA SER A 161 21.18 5.46 31.80
C SER A 161 22.65 5.74 31.47
N GLY A 162 22.96 6.90 30.88
CA GLY A 162 24.33 7.31 30.55
C GLY A 162 24.92 6.67 29.30
N LYS A 163 24.09 6.13 28.40
CA LYS A 163 24.51 5.49 27.15
C LYS A 163 24.58 6.49 25.99
N TYR A 164 25.51 6.26 25.06
CA TYR A 164 25.69 7.05 23.83
C TYR A 164 25.03 6.32 22.65
N VAL A 165 23.78 6.68 22.37
CA VAL A 165 22.94 5.94 21.43
C VAL A 165 22.77 6.68 20.11
N PHE A 166 22.84 5.96 19.00
CA PHE A 166 22.44 6.45 17.68
C PHE A 166 21.83 5.31 16.87
N TYR A 167 21.05 5.65 15.84
CA TYR A 167 20.20 4.69 15.13
C TYR A 167 20.64 4.57 13.67
N LYS A 168 20.89 3.33 13.23
CA LYS A 168 21.18 3.01 11.82
C LYS A 168 19.92 2.49 11.15
N ILE A 169 19.24 3.33 10.38
CA ILE A 169 18.00 2.96 9.68
C ILE A 169 18.26 1.82 8.71
N HIS A 170 19.29 1.92 7.87
CA HIS A 170 19.58 0.86 6.89
C HIS A 170 20.44 -0.27 7.47
N GLY A 171 20.91 -0.11 8.71
CA GLY A 171 21.79 -1.05 9.40
C GLY A 171 23.22 -1.04 8.86
N SER A 172 24.01 -2.03 9.29
CA SER A 172 25.36 -2.27 8.80
C SER A 172 25.67 -3.76 8.83
N LYS A 173 26.73 -4.20 8.14
CA LYS A 173 27.11 -5.62 8.05
C LYS A 173 27.50 -6.18 9.43
N ARG A 174 28.10 -5.34 10.28
CA ARG A 174 28.52 -5.67 11.64
C ARG A 174 28.21 -4.54 12.62
N ASN A 175 28.24 -4.86 13.90
CA ASN A 175 28.35 -3.89 14.98
C ASN A 175 29.81 -3.84 15.44
N ILE A 176 30.56 -2.82 15.04
CA ILE A 176 32.00 -2.75 15.34
C ILE A 176 32.34 -2.45 16.81
N ILE A 177 31.35 -2.04 17.61
CA ILE A 177 31.53 -1.81 19.06
C ILE A 177 31.50 -3.14 19.82
N THR A 178 30.57 -4.03 19.45
CA THR A 178 30.39 -5.33 20.13
C THR A 178 31.12 -6.47 19.43
N GLY A 179 31.44 -6.33 18.14
CA GLY A 179 31.98 -7.38 17.27
C GLY A 179 30.92 -8.32 16.69
N ASN A 180 29.63 -8.08 16.96
CA ASN A 180 28.54 -8.93 16.49
C ASN A 180 28.29 -8.77 14.97
N GLU A 181 28.02 -9.88 14.29
CA GLU A 181 27.55 -9.90 12.90
C GLU A 181 26.08 -9.45 12.83
N THR A 182 25.77 -8.48 11.97
CA THR A 182 24.42 -7.95 11.75
C THR A 182 23.97 -8.06 10.29
N LYS A 183 24.72 -8.78 9.46
CA LYS A 183 24.51 -9.00 8.02
C LYS A 183 23.07 -9.41 7.69
N GLN A 184 22.49 -10.33 8.45
CA GLN A 184 21.13 -10.82 8.16
C GLN A 184 20.08 -9.72 8.34
N SER A 185 20.25 -8.86 9.35
CA SER A 185 19.38 -7.69 9.55
C SER A 185 19.50 -6.70 8.39
N LEU A 186 20.72 -6.49 7.89
CA LEU A 186 21.00 -5.65 6.74
C LEU A 186 20.36 -6.20 5.45
N ILE A 187 20.55 -7.50 5.16
CA ILE A 187 19.93 -8.17 3.99
C ILE A 187 18.40 -8.06 4.07
N THR A 188 17.83 -8.29 5.26
CA THR A 188 16.38 -8.15 5.49
C THR A 188 15.92 -6.72 5.20
N THR A 189 16.66 -5.73 5.70
CA THR A 189 16.35 -4.31 5.47
C THR A 189 16.44 -3.99 3.97
N ILE A 190 17.52 -4.37 3.28
CA ILE A 190 17.71 -4.13 1.84
C ILE A 190 16.61 -4.80 1.02
N SER A 191 16.26 -6.05 1.32
CA SER A 191 15.20 -6.75 0.59
C SER A 191 13.83 -6.12 0.85
N SER A 192 13.55 -5.67 2.07
CA SER A 192 12.32 -4.92 2.37
C SER A 192 12.25 -3.60 1.60
N LEU A 193 13.38 -2.93 1.40
CA LEU A 193 13.45 -1.66 0.67
C LEU A 193 13.40 -1.84 -0.85
N GLY A 194 13.89 -2.98 -1.36
CA GLY A 194 13.97 -3.33 -2.78
C GLY A 194 12.75 -4.06 -3.35
N LYS A 195 11.92 -4.73 -2.53
CA LYS A 195 10.64 -5.32 -2.94
C LYS A 195 9.57 -4.24 -3.24
N GLU A 196 8.60 -4.64 -4.06
CA GLU A 196 7.53 -3.86 -4.70
C GLU A 196 7.07 -2.66 -3.87
N ARG A 197 7.18 -1.46 -4.48
CA ARG A 197 6.43 -0.27 -4.06
C ARG A 197 5.45 0.05 -5.17
N GLU A 198 4.16 -0.11 -4.94
CA GLU A 198 3.16 0.41 -5.88
C GLU A 198 3.21 1.95 -5.92
N GLU A 199 2.77 2.55 -7.02
CA GLU A 199 2.72 4.02 -7.10
C GLU A 199 1.60 4.48 -6.18
N GLY A 200 1.95 5.14 -5.08
CA GLY A 200 1.01 5.56 -4.05
C GLY A 200 1.19 4.83 -2.70
N GLU A 201 2.02 3.79 -2.62
CA GLU A 201 2.40 3.22 -1.33
C GLU A 201 3.46 4.10 -0.67
N ILE A 202 2.97 4.90 0.27
CA ILE A 202 3.73 5.83 1.07
C ILE A 202 4.70 5.02 1.95
N PHE A 203 5.99 5.17 1.66
CA PHE A 203 7.12 5.01 2.58
C PHE A 203 6.93 4.00 3.75
N ALA A 204 7.30 2.75 3.53
CA ALA A 204 7.42 1.77 4.60
C ALA A 204 8.87 1.75 5.13
N LEU A 205 9.22 2.68 6.01
CA LEU A 205 10.19 2.34 7.06
C LEU A 205 9.71 1.03 7.69
N GLU A 206 10.61 0.05 7.83
CA GLU A 206 10.21 -1.25 8.37
C GLU A 206 9.35 -1.04 9.63
N PRO A 207 8.13 -1.60 9.64
CA PRO A 207 7.22 -1.64 10.78
C PRO A 207 7.84 -1.39 12.17
N PHE A 208 8.78 -2.25 12.58
CA PHE A 208 9.41 -2.22 13.91
C PHE A 208 10.29 -0.99 14.19
N LYS A 209 10.76 -0.27 13.16
CA LYS A 209 11.60 0.93 13.31
C LYS A 209 10.76 2.20 13.53
N LYS A 210 9.48 2.22 13.11
CA LYS A 210 8.62 3.42 13.11
C LYS A 210 8.50 4.06 14.49
N LEU A 211 8.28 3.28 15.55
CA LEU A 211 8.11 3.82 16.90
C LEU A 211 9.38 4.49 17.45
N ALA A 212 10.55 3.89 17.22
CA ALA A 212 11.82 4.48 17.62
C ALA A 212 12.04 5.82 16.89
N ILE A 213 11.86 5.85 15.56
CA ILE A 213 11.99 7.07 14.74
C ILE A 213 11.01 8.15 15.19
N TYR A 214 9.76 7.79 15.46
CA TYR A 214 8.77 8.69 16.03
C TYR A 214 9.24 9.31 17.36
N ASN A 215 9.70 8.49 18.30
CA ASN A 215 10.19 8.97 19.60
C ASN A 215 11.44 9.84 19.48
N LEU A 216 12.28 9.57 18.47
CA LEU A 216 13.45 10.38 18.16
C LEU A 216 13.08 11.76 17.63
N MET A 217 11.91 11.93 16.99
CA MET A 217 11.53 13.18 16.31
C MET A 217 10.45 13.98 17.06
N LYS A 218 9.66 13.33 17.93
CA LYS A 218 8.53 13.93 18.65
C LYS A 218 8.92 15.21 19.41
N LYS A 219 8.26 16.34 19.07
CA LYS A 219 8.45 17.67 19.70
C LYS A 219 9.89 18.19 19.67
N ARG A 220 10.69 17.79 18.68
CA ARG A 220 12.08 18.21 18.50
C ARG A 220 12.26 19.00 17.20
N THR A 221 13.39 19.68 17.09
CA THR A 221 13.86 20.25 15.83
C THR A 221 14.63 19.19 15.07
N LEU A 222 14.19 18.86 13.85
CA LEU A 222 14.90 17.94 12.98
C LEU A 222 15.89 18.72 12.12
N VAL A 223 17.15 18.29 12.14
CA VAL A 223 18.21 18.82 11.27
C VAL A 223 18.59 17.73 10.28
N VAL A 224 18.32 17.97 9.00
CA VAL A 224 18.63 17.06 7.90
C VAL A 224 19.91 17.50 7.22
N MET A 225 20.88 16.61 7.01
CA MET A 225 22.13 16.90 6.30
C MET A 225 22.69 15.68 5.57
N GLY A 226 23.55 15.91 4.57
CA GLY A 226 24.15 14.81 3.79
C GLY A 226 23.17 14.12 2.84
N TYR A 227 22.06 14.78 2.52
CA TYR A 227 21.10 14.32 1.53
C TYR A 227 21.14 15.21 0.29
N SER A 228 21.16 14.58 -0.88
CA SER A 228 21.29 15.18 -2.21
C SER A 228 19.96 15.67 -2.80
N GLY A 229 18.82 15.26 -2.23
CA GLY A 229 17.50 15.61 -2.72
C GLY A 229 17.00 14.79 -3.93
N ASN A 230 17.89 14.24 -4.75
CA ASN A 230 17.51 13.49 -5.96
C ASN A 230 17.43 11.97 -5.73
N ASP A 231 18.31 11.42 -4.90
CA ASP A 231 18.41 9.96 -4.67
C ASP A 231 17.87 9.53 -3.29
N ASP A 232 17.51 10.49 -2.44
CA ASP A 232 17.44 10.34 -0.99
C ASP A 232 16.03 10.39 -0.41
N PHE A 233 15.05 9.95 -1.20
CA PHE A 233 13.62 10.07 -0.88
C PHE A 233 13.10 9.07 0.16
N ASP A 234 13.98 8.54 1.00
CA ASP A 234 13.63 7.74 2.17
C ASP A 234 13.20 8.59 3.38
N ILE A 235 13.06 9.90 3.24
CA ILE A 235 12.60 10.75 4.36
C ILE A 235 11.46 11.68 3.97
N GLY A 236 11.27 12.00 2.68
CA GLY A 236 10.26 12.95 2.21
C GLY A 236 8.84 12.60 2.66
N PRO A 237 8.32 11.39 2.37
CA PRO A 237 7.01 11.00 2.86
C PRO A 237 6.98 10.81 4.39
N THR A 238 8.04 10.30 5.03
CA THR A 238 8.14 10.28 6.51
C THR A 238 7.94 11.67 7.11
N LEU A 239 8.52 12.70 6.49
CA LEU A 239 8.39 14.07 6.93
C LEU A 239 6.98 14.63 6.73
N LYS A 240 6.23 14.15 5.73
CA LYS A 240 4.79 14.44 5.55
C LYS A 240 3.94 13.73 6.61
N GLU A 241 4.38 12.57 7.09
CA GLU A 241 3.70 11.74 8.10
C GLU A 241 4.03 12.12 9.56
N LEU A 242 4.81 13.18 9.80
CA LEU A 242 5.24 13.56 11.16
C LEU A 242 4.48 14.80 11.68
N PRO A 243 3.23 14.66 12.19
CA PRO A 243 2.40 15.80 12.60
C PRO A 243 2.88 16.52 13.89
N TYR A 244 3.99 16.10 14.50
CA TYR A 244 4.45 16.62 15.80
C TYR A 244 5.89 17.15 15.80
N LEU A 245 6.47 17.40 14.63
CA LEU A 245 7.78 18.03 14.56
C LEU A 245 7.67 19.52 14.96
N LYS A 246 8.63 20.03 15.72
CA LYS A 246 8.62 21.46 16.11
C LYS A 246 9.07 22.37 14.97
N LYS A 247 10.09 21.93 14.23
CA LYS A 247 10.76 22.68 13.16
C LYS A 247 11.61 21.72 12.34
N LEU A 248 11.65 21.92 11.02
CA LEU A 248 12.54 21.25 10.09
C LEU A 248 13.61 22.22 9.60
N ILE A 249 14.88 21.85 9.76
CA ILE A 249 16.02 22.54 9.18
C ILE A 249 16.70 21.59 8.21
N TRP A 250 16.71 21.93 6.93
CA TRP A 250 17.36 21.17 5.89
C TRP A 250 18.66 21.85 5.47
N ILE A 251 19.79 21.16 5.58
CA ILE A 251 21.09 21.66 5.14
C ILE A 251 21.43 20.99 3.81
N GLU A 252 21.24 21.73 2.73
CA GLU A 252 21.64 21.33 1.38
C GLU A 252 23.11 21.70 1.17
N HIS A 253 23.92 20.70 0.80
CA HIS A 253 25.34 20.92 0.56
C HIS A 253 25.54 21.71 -0.74
N SER A 254 26.22 22.85 -0.65
CA SER A 254 26.70 23.62 -1.81
C SER A 254 28.22 23.75 -1.75
N PRO A 255 28.94 23.65 -2.88
CA PRO A 255 30.39 23.82 -2.90
C PRO A 255 30.85 25.25 -2.58
N GLY A 256 29.95 26.23 -2.59
CA GLY A 256 30.25 27.63 -2.23
C GLY A 256 30.54 27.86 -0.74
N THR A 257 31.11 29.03 -0.43
CA THR A 257 31.39 29.46 0.95
C THR A 257 30.27 30.29 1.57
N GLU A 258 29.29 30.70 0.76
CA GLU A 258 28.13 31.45 1.20
C GLU A 258 27.18 30.57 2.03
N ILE A 259 26.42 31.21 2.93
CA ILE A 259 25.38 30.56 3.72
C ILE A 259 24.07 31.29 3.39
N GLU A 260 23.21 30.63 2.63
CA GLU A 260 21.90 31.15 2.27
C GLU A 260 20.82 30.51 3.16
N PHE A 261 19.91 31.33 3.67
CA PHE A 261 18.74 30.89 4.45
C PHE A 261 17.45 31.20 3.71
N THR A 262 16.61 30.19 3.51
CA THR A 262 15.31 30.32 2.86
C THR A 262 14.22 29.73 3.75
N ARG A 263 13.16 30.51 4.04
CA ARG A 263 11.96 29.99 4.71
C ARG A 263 10.99 29.46 3.66
N ILE A 264 10.43 28.27 3.91
CA ILE A 264 9.47 27.65 3.00
C ILE A 264 8.06 27.91 3.54
N HIS A 265 7.26 28.71 2.82
CA HIS A 265 5.89 29.09 3.18
C HIS A 265 4.81 28.26 2.45
N GLN A 266 3.61 28.17 3.03
CA GLN A 266 2.43 27.54 2.42
C GLN A 266 1.82 28.40 1.28
N ASP A 267 1.85 29.73 1.41
CA ASP A 267 1.11 30.66 0.53
C ASP A 267 1.91 31.24 -0.65
N ASN A 268 3.21 30.92 -0.80
CA ASN A 268 4.01 31.42 -1.92
C ASN A 268 3.69 30.66 -3.22
N TYR A 269 2.55 31.01 -3.83
CA TYR A 269 2.25 30.69 -5.22
C TYR A 269 2.95 31.73 -6.11
N LEU A 270 4.18 31.42 -6.56
CA LEU A 270 4.84 32.17 -7.63
C LEU A 270 4.87 31.31 -8.90
N LYS A 271 4.56 31.98 -10.01
CA LYS A 271 3.99 31.45 -11.24
C LYS A 271 4.90 30.56 -12.11
N ASP A 272 6.13 30.28 -11.72
CA ASP A 272 7.10 29.59 -12.57
C ASP A 272 7.69 28.37 -11.83
N LYS A 273 7.09 27.20 -12.05
CA LYS A 273 7.54 25.90 -11.48
C LYS A 273 8.91 25.44 -12.02
N GLU A 274 9.47 26.10 -13.03
CA GLU A 274 10.69 25.67 -13.73
C GLU A 274 11.99 26.01 -12.99
N ASP A 275 12.00 27.00 -12.10
CA ASP A 275 13.24 27.51 -11.47
C ASP A 275 13.58 26.89 -10.09
N PHE A 276 12.69 26.10 -9.48
CA PHE A 276 12.97 25.48 -8.17
C PHE A 276 13.82 24.22 -8.29
N SER A 277 14.78 24.09 -7.36
CA SER A 277 15.52 22.83 -7.13
C SER A 277 14.58 21.71 -6.68
N ASP A 278 15.00 20.45 -6.84
CA ASP A 278 14.18 19.31 -6.43
C ASP A 278 13.97 19.24 -4.91
N ILE A 279 14.94 19.74 -4.11
CA ILE A 279 14.80 19.89 -2.66
C ILE A 279 13.76 20.97 -2.32
N GLU A 280 13.75 22.11 -3.00
CA GLU A 280 12.70 23.13 -2.78
C GLU A 280 11.32 22.59 -3.12
N LYS A 281 11.18 21.87 -4.24
CA LYS A 281 9.92 21.21 -4.60
C LYS A 281 9.46 20.26 -3.50
N LEU A 282 10.36 19.43 -2.97
CA LEU A 282 10.08 18.52 -1.86
C LEU A 282 9.63 19.28 -0.61
N LEU A 283 10.38 20.29 -0.19
CA LEU A 283 10.09 21.05 1.03
C LEU A 283 8.78 21.84 0.91
N HIS A 284 8.47 22.39 -0.27
CA HIS A 284 7.16 23.00 -0.55
C HIS A 284 6.02 21.98 -0.57
N GLU A 285 6.28 20.76 -1.03
CA GLU A 285 5.28 19.70 -0.97
C GLU A 285 4.99 19.30 0.48
N ILE A 286 6.04 19.18 1.32
CA ILE A 286 5.91 18.90 2.75
C ILE A 286 5.17 20.04 3.44
N SER A 287 5.50 21.31 3.14
CA SER A 287 4.88 22.48 3.80
C SER A 287 3.35 22.52 3.62
N ARG A 288 2.81 21.97 2.52
CA ARG A 288 1.36 21.85 2.28
C ARG A 288 0.65 20.87 3.21
N SER A 289 1.39 19.93 3.80
CA SER A 289 0.85 18.85 4.62
C SER A 289 1.13 19.01 6.11
N VAL A 290 1.91 20.02 6.51
CA VAL A 290 2.38 20.19 7.89
C VAL A 290 2.26 21.63 8.39
N GLU A 291 2.10 21.81 9.70
CA GLU A 291 1.93 23.12 10.34
C GLU A 291 3.23 23.71 10.93
N PHE A 292 4.36 23.00 10.87
CA PHE A 292 5.62 23.45 11.46
C PHE A 292 6.52 24.24 10.49
N ASP A 293 7.41 25.06 11.04
CA ASP A 293 8.37 25.86 10.27
C ASP A 293 9.39 24.99 9.53
N ILE A 294 9.59 25.29 8.24
CA ILE A 294 10.59 24.65 7.38
C ILE A 294 11.61 25.69 6.91
N ILE A 295 12.89 25.40 7.16
CA ILE A 295 14.02 26.25 6.78
C ILE A 295 14.97 25.43 5.92
N LEU A 296 15.32 25.97 4.76
CA LEU A 296 16.37 25.46 3.89
C LEU A 296 17.63 26.32 4.07
N ILE A 297 18.76 25.66 4.31
CA ILE A 297 20.08 26.27 4.42
C ILE A 297 20.95 25.70 3.30
N ARG A 298 21.49 26.56 2.43
CA ARG A 298 22.42 26.16 1.38
C ARG A 298 23.82 26.61 1.71
N THR A 299 24.72 25.65 1.88
CA THR A 299 26.10 25.95 2.25
C THR A 299 27.00 24.71 2.17
N ASN A 300 28.31 24.89 2.17
CA ASN A 300 29.23 23.79 2.41
C ASN A 300 29.09 23.30 3.86
N THR A 301 28.55 22.09 4.05
CA THR A 301 28.21 21.54 5.36
C THR A 301 29.40 21.52 6.33
N SER A 302 30.59 21.11 5.87
CA SER A 302 31.81 21.08 6.68
C SER A 302 32.23 22.47 7.13
N ASN A 303 32.19 23.46 6.24
CA ASN A 303 32.51 24.84 6.58
C ASN A 303 31.47 25.47 7.52
N PHE A 304 30.20 25.16 7.31
CA PHE A 304 29.12 25.63 8.18
C PHE A 304 29.23 25.08 9.60
N ILE A 305 29.57 23.79 9.73
CA ILE A 305 29.88 23.18 11.02
C ILE A 305 31.06 23.90 11.68
N LYS A 306 32.20 24.03 10.99
CA LYS A 306 33.40 24.67 11.55
C LYS A 306 33.19 26.12 11.99
N SER A 307 32.47 26.89 11.18
CA SER A 307 32.34 28.34 11.37
C SER A 307 31.21 28.75 12.31
N LYS A 308 30.09 28.02 12.31
CA LYS A 308 28.85 28.38 13.01
C LYS A 308 28.38 27.30 13.98
N LEU A 309 27.95 26.13 13.48
CA LEU A 309 27.28 25.13 14.34
C LEU A 309 28.17 24.65 15.49
N TRP A 310 29.49 24.54 15.28
CA TRP A 310 30.41 24.15 16.35
C TRP A 310 30.33 25.09 17.55
N LYS A 311 30.31 26.41 17.32
CA LYS A 311 30.24 27.40 18.40
C LYS A 311 28.89 27.39 19.10
N ILE A 312 27.81 27.18 18.34
CA ILE A 312 26.43 27.13 18.86
C ILE A 312 26.25 25.92 19.79
N PHE A 313 26.64 24.72 19.33
CA PHE A 313 26.39 23.48 20.06
C PHE A 313 27.50 23.12 21.06
N LEU A 314 28.72 23.59 20.83
CA LEU A 314 29.91 23.24 21.59
C LEU A 314 30.76 24.48 21.99
N PRO A 315 30.16 25.50 22.64
CA PRO A 315 30.83 26.80 22.89
C PRO A 315 32.09 26.70 23.76
N TYR A 316 32.22 25.63 24.56
CA TYR A 316 33.33 25.41 25.48
C TYR A 316 34.31 24.32 25.02
N SER A 317 34.16 23.78 23.81
CA SER A 317 35.03 22.74 23.25
C SER A 317 35.77 23.29 22.03
N PRO A 318 37.08 23.57 22.12
CA PRO A 318 37.82 24.13 20.99
C PRO A 318 37.90 23.13 19.83
N ILE A 319 37.62 23.58 18.61
CA ILE A 319 37.66 22.72 17.40
C ILE A 319 39.06 22.13 17.15
N ASN A 320 40.11 22.81 17.61
CA ASN A 320 41.51 22.37 17.47
C ASN A 320 41.86 21.19 18.40
N GLU A 321 41.00 20.86 19.38
CA GLU A 321 41.21 19.71 20.26
C GLU A 321 40.72 18.39 19.66
N LEU A 322 40.07 18.43 18.49
CA LEU A 322 39.61 17.24 17.76
C LEU A 322 40.76 16.38 17.24
N ASP A 323 41.96 16.95 17.10
CA ASP A 323 43.15 16.28 16.59
C ASP A 323 44.04 15.71 17.73
N ARG A 324 43.57 15.73 18.99
CA ARG A 324 44.34 15.29 20.18
C ARG A 324 44.79 13.82 20.13
N HIS A 325 44.21 13.01 19.25
CA HIS A 325 44.60 11.61 19.03
C HIS A 325 45.19 11.34 17.64
N GLY A 326 45.91 12.32 17.07
CA GLY A 326 46.93 12.09 16.05
C GLY A 326 46.48 11.23 14.87
N VAL A 327 45.75 11.83 13.92
CA VAL A 327 45.55 11.23 12.59
C VAL A 327 46.82 11.45 11.72
N SER A 328 48.01 11.30 12.32
CA SER A 328 49.32 11.36 11.66
C SER A 328 49.93 9.96 11.44
N GLY A 329 49.12 8.90 11.58
CA GLY A 329 49.43 7.60 11.00
C GLY A 329 49.08 7.59 9.51
N VAL A 330 50.04 7.19 8.66
CA VAL A 330 49.80 6.85 7.26
C VAL A 330 48.60 5.91 7.21
N SER A 331 47.47 6.38 6.69
CA SER A 331 46.33 5.50 6.45
C SER A 331 46.80 4.47 5.42
N PRO A 332 46.41 3.19 5.51
CA PRO A 332 46.52 2.32 4.36
C PRO A 332 45.92 3.04 3.15
N GLU A 333 46.58 3.01 2.00
CA GLU A 333 46.02 3.53 0.76
C GLU A 333 44.73 2.76 0.47
N VAL A 334 43.58 3.39 0.71
CA VAL A 334 42.27 2.81 0.38
C VAL A 334 42.17 2.83 -1.15
N PRO A 335 42.03 1.66 -1.81
CA PRO A 335 41.96 1.61 -3.26
C PRO A 335 40.67 2.28 -3.77
N ASN A 336 40.67 2.70 -5.04
CA ASN A 336 39.44 3.14 -5.70
C ASN A 336 38.41 2.00 -5.71
N PHE A 337 37.15 2.30 -5.36
CA PHE A 337 36.09 1.31 -5.25
C PHE A 337 35.93 0.46 -6.53
N SER A 338 35.89 1.11 -7.70
CA SER A 338 35.69 0.44 -8.99
C SER A 338 36.80 -0.55 -9.33
N ASP A 339 38.04 -0.23 -8.98
CA ASP A 339 39.19 -1.13 -9.19
C ASP A 339 39.25 -2.25 -8.16
N TRP A 340 38.79 -1.99 -6.94
CA TRP A 340 38.72 -2.97 -5.86
C TRP A 340 37.63 -4.02 -6.14
N ILE A 341 36.41 -3.58 -6.51
CA ILE A 341 35.26 -4.48 -6.71
C ILE A 341 35.43 -5.39 -7.93
N LYS A 342 36.08 -4.91 -9.01
CA LYS A 342 36.42 -5.72 -10.19
C LYS A 342 37.26 -6.96 -9.85
N LYS A 343 38.07 -6.90 -8.79
CA LYS A 343 38.89 -8.04 -8.35
C LYS A 343 38.08 -9.11 -7.60
N ILE A 344 36.90 -8.76 -7.10
CA ILE A 344 36.01 -9.66 -6.35
C ILE A 344 35.08 -10.42 -7.29
N TYR A 345 34.57 -9.76 -8.33
CA TYR A 345 33.62 -10.33 -9.29
C TYR A 345 34.24 -10.38 -10.70
N ASP A 346 35.10 -11.36 -10.95
CA ASP A 346 35.64 -11.60 -12.29
C ASP A 346 34.64 -12.40 -13.16
N LYS A 347 34.44 -11.94 -14.41
CA LYS A 347 33.65 -12.61 -15.47
C LYS A 347 32.24 -13.11 -15.08
N ILE A 348 31.32 -12.18 -14.83
CA ILE A 348 29.89 -12.49 -14.68
C ILE A 348 29.28 -12.96 -16.04
N PRO A 349 28.61 -14.12 -16.11
CA PRO A 349 27.97 -14.59 -17.36
C PRO A 349 26.93 -13.60 -17.90
N ILE A 350 26.90 -13.40 -19.22
CA ILE A 350 26.00 -12.42 -19.86
C ILE A 350 24.51 -12.70 -19.56
N ILE A 351 24.12 -13.96 -19.42
CA ILE A 351 22.75 -14.36 -19.07
C ILE A 351 22.36 -13.86 -17.69
N LYS A 352 23.25 -13.97 -16.68
CA LYS A 352 23.02 -13.40 -15.34
C LYS A 352 22.83 -11.88 -15.42
N LYS A 353 23.57 -11.20 -16.30
CA LYS A 353 23.43 -9.76 -16.50
C LYS A 353 22.06 -9.39 -17.04
N TYR A 354 21.55 -10.14 -18.02
CA TYR A 354 20.19 -9.95 -18.53
C TYR A 354 19.12 -10.28 -17.49
N ARG A 355 19.32 -11.28 -16.61
CA ARG A 355 18.39 -11.55 -15.50
C ARG A 355 18.31 -10.37 -14.52
N LEU A 356 19.45 -9.85 -14.09
CA LEU A 356 19.52 -8.66 -13.24
C LEU A 356 18.89 -7.44 -13.90
N ALA A 357 19.17 -7.18 -15.19
CA ALA A 357 18.57 -6.08 -15.93
C ALA A 357 17.04 -6.22 -16.04
N SER A 358 16.52 -7.41 -16.40
CA SER A 358 15.08 -7.68 -16.44
C SER A 358 14.40 -7.45 -15.10
N GLN A 359 15.02 -7.88 -14.00
CA GLN A 359 14.53 -7.60 -12.65
C GLN A 359 14.52 -6.08 -12.37
N LEU A 360 15.63 -5.38 -12.60
CA LEU A 360 15.70 -3.94 -12.37
C LEU A 360 14.62 -3.18 -13.15
N PHE A 361 14.48 -3.43 -14.46
CA PHE A 361 13.45 -2.78 -15.27
C PHE A 361 12.03 -3.12 -14.78
N TYR A 362 11.80 -4.35 -14.29
CA TYR A 362 10.49 -4.77 -13.76
C TYR A 362 10.12 -3.97 -12.53
N PHE A 363 11.03 -3.90 -11.56
CA PHE A 363 10.80 -3.13 -10.33
C PHE A 363 10.74 -1.61 -10.59
N LEU A 364 11.34 -1.14 -11.68
CA LEU A 364 11.24 0.26 -12.14
C LEU A 364 9.99 0.53 -12.96
N LYS A 365 9.15 -0.48 -13.19
CA LYS A 365 7.93 -0.43 -14.01
C LYS A 365 8.17 -0.08 -15.48
N GLU A 366 9.39 -0.30 -15.98
CA GLU A 366 9.76 -0.12 -17.37
C GLU A 366 9.42 -1.39 -18.17
N LEU A 367 8.13 -1.67 -18.31
CA LEU A 367 7.63 -2.96 -18.81
C LEU A 367 8.17 -3.33 -20.20
N ASP A 368 8.38 -2.36 -21.09
CA ASP A 368 8.91 -2.60 -22.43
C ASP A 368 10.41 -2.95 -22.41
N ASP A 369 11.15 -2.43 -21.44
CA ASP A 369 12.56 -2.80 -21.24
C ASP A 369 12.69 -4.20 -20.62
N VAL A 370 11.76 -4.58 -19.75
CA VAL A 370 11.67 -5.96 -19.25
C VAL A 370 11.47 -6.92 -20.42
N VAL A 371 10.54 -6.61 -21.31
CA VAL A 371 10.27 -7.44 -22.50
C VAL A 371 11.53 -7.54 -23.36
N ARG A 372 12.15 -6.40 -23.72
CA ARG A 372 13.40 -6.40 -24.52
C ARG A 372 14.51 -7.22 -23.87
N CYS A 373 14.79 -7.00 -22.58
CA CYS A 373 15.86 -7.70 -21.86
C CYS A 373 15.55 -9.19 -21.73
N SER A 374 14.30 -9.55 -21.47
CA SER A 374 13.88 -10.95 -21.32
C SER A 374 13.87 -11.68 -22.66
N GLU A 375 13.50 -11.03 -23.77
CA GLU A 375 13.61 -11.60 -25.12
C GLU A 375 15.07 -11.84 -25.54
N ARG A 376 15.95 -10.88 -25.27
CA ARG A 376 17.40 -11.04 -25.53
C ARG A 376 18.00 -12.14 -24.65
N GLY A 377 17.68 -12.12 -23.35
CA GLY A 377 18.08 -13.16 -22.41
C GLY A 377 17.60 -14.54 -22.84
N LEU A 378 16.35 -14.64 -23.32
CA LEU A 378 15.76 -15.86 -23.85
C LEU A 378 16.47 -16.36 -25.12
N SER A 379 16.85 -15.45 -26.03
CA SER A 379 17.65 -15.80 -27.21
C SER A 379 19.00 -16.38 -26.82
N LEU A 380 19.70 -15.72 -25.89
CA LEU A 380 20.99 -16.18 -25.39
C LEU A 380 20.87 -17.53 -24.66
N ALA A 381 19.84 -17.69 -23.83
CA ALA A 381 19.57 -18.97 -23.15
C ALA A 381 19.34 -20.11 -24.16
N LYS A 382 18.63 -19.84 -25.26
CA LYS A 382 18.46 -20.80 -26.37
C LYS A 382 19.77 -21.12 -27.08
N GLU A 383 20.62 -20.11 -27.33
CA GLU A 383 21.90 -20.28 -28.01
C GLU A 383 22.89 -21.12 -27.19
N VAL A 384 22.93 -20.93 -25.87
CA VAL A 384 23.83 -21.69 -24.99
C VAL A 384 23.23 -22.99 -24.47
N GLY A 385 21.94 -23.24 -24.70
CA GLY A 385 21.22 -24.42 -24.21
C GLY A 385 20.93 -24.39 -22.71
N ASP A 386 20.79 -23.21 -22.09
CA ASP A 386 20.43 -23.05 -20.68
C ASP A 386 18.90 -23.09 -20.52
N LEU A 387 18.38 -24.28 -20.22
CA LEU A 387 16.94 -24.52 -20.06
C LEU A 387 16.35 -23.73 -18.88
N TRP A 388 17.07 -23.64 -17.77
CA TRP A 388 16.60 -22.93 -16.58
C TRP A 388 16.42 -21.43 -16.87
N SER A 389 17.43 -20.80 -17.48
CA SER A 389 17.31 -19.39 -17.87
C SER A 389 16.23 -19.17 -18.93
N LYS A 390 16.01 -20.17 -19.82
CA LYS A 390 14.94 -20.13 -20.83
C LYS A 390 13.55 -20.11 -20.17
N SER A 391 13.28 -20.99 -19.21
CA SER A 391 12.03 -20.98 -18.43
C SER A 391 11.88 -19.67 -17.65
N TYR A 392 12.94 -19.22 -16.96
CA TYR A 392 12.93 -17.99 -16.20
C TYR A 392 12.50 -16.76 -17.03
N PHE A 393 13.06 -16.58 -18.23
CA PHE A 393 12.69 -15.46 -19.09
C PHE A 393 11.27 -15.58 -19.67
N LEU A 394 10.80 -16.80 -19.95
CA LEU A 394 9.41 -17.02 -20.36
C LEU A 394 8.43 -16.67 -19.24
N ASN A 395 8.73 -17.05 -18.00
CA ASN A 395 7.97 -16.65 -16.82
C ASN A 395 7.88 -15.13 -16.67
N PHE A 396 9.01 -14.43 -16.82
CA PHE A 396 9.02 -12.96 -16.76
C PHE A 396 8.18 -12.33 -17.87
N LEU A 397 8.27 -12.83 -19.10
CA LEU A 397 7.42 -12.37 -20.21
C LEU A 397 5.94 -12.66 -19.95
N GLY A 398 5.62 -13.82 -19.36
CA GLY A 398 4.28 -14.19 -18.92
C GLY A 398 3.72 -13.19 -17.91
N LEU A 399 4.52 -12.85 -16.90
CA LEU A 399 4.17 -11.89 -15.87
C LEU A 399 3.86 -10.50 -16.44
N ILE A 400 4.68 -10.01 -17.38
CA ILE A 400 4.42 -8.72 -18.04
C ILE A 400 3.12 -8.75 -18.84
N ASN A 401 2.83 -9.85 -19.54
CA ASN A 401 1.57 -9.98 -20.27
C ASN A 401 0.37 -10.06 -19.33
N GLN A 402 0.50 -10.72 -18.16
CA GLN A 402 -0.53 -10.74 -17.14
C GLN A 402 -0.82 -9.34 -16.61
N ILE A 403 0.21 -8.54 -16.29
CA ILE A 403 0.07 -7.15 -15.83
C ILE A 403 -0.59 -6.27 -16.90
N LYS A 404 -0.24 -6.47 -18.17
CA LYS A 404 -0.86 -5.75 -19.30
C LYS A 404 -2.29 -6.21 -19.62
N GLY A 405 -2.82 -7.22 -18.91
CA GLY A 405 -4.15 -7.80 -19.15
C GLY A 405 -4.22 -8.74 -20.37
N ASN A 406 -3.07 -9.05 -20.99
CA ASN A 406 -2.96 -9.98 -22.12
C ASN A 406 -2.95 -11.43 -21.61
N TYR A 407 -4.01 -11.83 -20.91
CA TYR A 407 -4.06 -13.09 -20.16
C TYR A 407 -3.82 -14.33 -21.02
N ASP A 408 -4.33 -14.38 -22.24
CA ASP A 408 -4.14 -15.54 -23.13
C ASP A 408 -2.68 -15.69 -23.54
N LYS A 409 -1.98 -14.58 -23.81
CA LYS A 409 -0.55 -14.61 -24.12
C LYS A 409 0.29 -14.97 -22.90
N ALA A 410 -0.11 -14.50 -21.72
CA ALA A 410 0.56 -14.85 -20.47
C ALA A 410 0.46 -16.36 -20.18
N ILE A 411 -0.73 -16.95 -20.35
CA ILE A 411 -0.93 -18.40 -20.22
C ILE A 411 -0.04 -19.15 -21.22
N GLU A 412 -0.02 -18.77 -22.50
CA GLU A 412 0.85 -19.40 -23.51
C GLU A 412 2.34 -19.37 -23.10
N LEU A 413 2.81 -18.26 -22.51
CA LEU A 413 4.19 -18.11 -22.06
C LEU A 413 4.49 -18.99 -20.84
N TYR A 414 3.57 -19.07 -19.88
CA TYR A 414 3.70 -19.96 -18.71
C TYR A 414 3.61 -21.44 -19.10
N GLU A 415 2.77 -21.82 -20.06
CA GLU A 415 2.72 -23.20 -20.57
C GLU A 415 4.01 -23.60 -21.29
N ASN A 416 4.62 -22.66 -22.01
CA ASN A 416 5.94 -22.89 -22.63
C ASN A 416 7.05 -23.03 -21.58
N ALA A 417 7.00 -22.26 -20.49
CA ALA A 417 7.92 -22.40 -19.35
C ALA A 417 7.72 -23.75 -18.67
N LEU A 418 6.47 -24.12 -18.39
CA LEU A 418 6.09 -25.39 -17.79
C LEU A 418 6.61 -26.57 -18.60
N HIS A 419 6.50 -26.53 -19.93
CA HIS A 419 7.03 -27.58 -20.79
C HIS A 419 8.55 -27.73 -20.69
N ILE A 420 9.30 -26.62 -20.54
CA ILE A 420 10.76 -26.66 -20.36
C ILE A 420 11.14 -27.21 -18.99
N ASP A 421 10.38 -26.84 -17.96
CA ASP A 421 10.61 -27.31 -16.60
C ASP A 421 10.22 -28.79 -16.47
N GLU A 422 9.22 -29.25 -17.26
CA GLU A 422 8.93 -30.66 -17.52
C GLU A 422 10.10 -31.40 -18.16
N GLU A 423 10.67 -30.87 -19.24
CA GLU A 423 11.83 -31.49 -19.92
C GLU A 423 13.09 -31.53 -19.06
N SER A 424 13.27 -30.57 -18.15
CA SER A 424 14.45 -30.44 -17.29
C SER A 424 14.28 -31.04 -15.89
N ASP A 425 13.11 -31.64 -15.60
CA ASP A 425 12.72 -32.15 -14.28
C ASP A 425 12.84 -31.10 -13.15
N ASP A 426 12.69 -29.82 -13.46
CA ASP A 426 12.66 -28.73 -12.48
C ASP A 426 11.27 -28.65 -11.83
N LEU A 427 11.08 -29.43 -10.77
CA LEU A 427 9.83 -29.46 -10.01
C LEU A 427 9.48 -28.09 -9.38
N SER A 428 10.48 -27.27 -9.05
CA SER A 428 10.26 -25.93 -8.47
C SER A 428 9.75 -24.95 -9.54
N GLY A 429 10.31 -25.02 -10.75
CA GLY A 429 9.84 -24.29 -11.92
C GLY A 429 8.39 -24.64 -12.26
N LYS A 430 8.09 -25.95 -12.40
CA LYS A 430 6.72 -26.45 -12.66
C LYS A 430 5.70 -25.94 -11.65
N ALA A 431 6.02 -25.98 -10.36
CA ALA A 431 5.13 -25.49 -9.31
C ALA A 431 4.84 -23.98 -9.46
N THR A 432 5.85 -23.21 -9.83
CA THR A 432 5.73 -21.76 -10.07
C THR A 432 4.86 -21.47 -11.27
N ASP A 433 5.08 -22.16 -12.39
CA ASP A 433 4.28 -21.99 -13.62
C ASP A 433 2.81 -22.29 -13.40
N LEU A 434 2.51 -23.41 -12.76
CA LEU A 434 1.15 -23.83 -12.44
C LEU A 434 0.46 -22.84 -11.49
N GLY A 435 1.19 -22.30 -10.51
CA GLY A 435 0.71 -21.25 -9.63
C GLY A 435 0.36 -19.96 -10.39
N ASN A 436 1.21 -19.56 -11.34
CA ASN A 436 1.00 -18.37 -12.17
C ASN A 436 -0.22 -18.53 -13.09
N ILE A 437 -0.34 -19.68 -13.76
CA ILE A 437 -1.52 -20.03 -14.58
C ILE A 437 -2.79 -20.02 -13.71
N GLY A 438 -2.74 -20.65 -12.54
CA GLY A 438 -3.83 -20.67 -11.57
C GLY A 438 -4.29 -19.27 -11.15
N SER A 439 -3.36 -18.33 -11.01
CA SER A 439 -3.65 -16.93 -10.67
C SER A 439 -4.41 -16.19 -11.76
N ILE A 440 -4.08 -16.43 -13.03
CA ILE A 440 -4.81 -15.83 -14.16
C ILE A 440 -6.23 -16.41 -14.23
N LEU A 441 -6.35 -17.72 -14.10
CA LEU A 441 -7.65 -18.41 -14.13
C LEU A 441 -8.56 -17.94 -12.99
N LEU A 442 -8.01 -17.71 -11.80
CA LEU A 442 -8.74 -17.13 -10.68
C LEU A 442 -9.28 -15.73 -11.02
N THR A 443 -8.45 -14.87 -11.62
CA THR A 443 -8.83 -13.52 -12.05
C THR A 443 -9.91 -13.53 -13.14
N LYS A 444 -9.87 -14.50 -14.06
CA LYS A 444 -10.91 -14.72 -15.09
C LYS A 444 -12.23 -15.29 -14.53
N GLY A 445 -12.27 -15.68 -13.25
CA GLY A 445 -13.43 -16.35 -12.65
C GLY A 445 -13.54 -17.84 -12.97
N GLU A 446 -12.51 -18.43 -13.57
CA GLU A 446 -12.43 -19.85 -13.93
C GLU A 446 -12.02 -20.71 -12.72
N TYR A 447 -12.82 -20.65 -11.65
CA TYR A 447 -12.45 -21.17 -10.33
C TYR A 447 -12.13 -22.68 -10.28
N ASN A 448 -12.75 -23.49 -11.16
CA ASN A 448 -12.48 -24.94 -11.23
C ASN A 448 -11.06 -25.20 -11.77
N LEU A 449 -10.70 -24.57 -12.88
CA LEU A 449 -9.40 -24.74 -13.51
C LEU A 449 -8.29 -24.14 -12.63
N ALA A 450 -8.54 -22.98 -12.01
CA ALA A 450 -7.61 -22.39 -11.05
C ALA A 450 -7.32 -23.34 -9.88
N ARG A 451 -8.35 -24.01 -9.35
CA ARG A 451 -8.22 -24.99 -8.28
C ARG A 451 -7.36 -26.19 -8.69
N GLU A 452 -7.57 -26.73 -9.89
CA GLU A 452 -6.77 -27.83 -10.42
C GLU A 452 -5.29 -27.44 -10.48
N LYS A 453 -4.98 -26.26 -11.05
CA LYS A 453 -3.60 -25.78 -11.17
C LYS A 453 -2.92 -25.54 -9.84
N TYR A 454 -3.59 -24.92 -8.86
CA TYR A 454 -3.02 -24.77 -7.53
C TYR A 454 -2.86 -26.09 -6.77
N GLN A 455 -3.71 -27.09 -7.05
CA GLN A 455 -3.58 -28.41 -6.42
C GLN A 455 -2.41 -29.21 -7.01
N GLU A 456 -2.17 -29.10 -8.31
CA GLU A 456 -0.97 -29.64 -8.97
C GLU A 456 0.29 -28.96 -8.43
N ALA A 457 0.31 -27.61 -8.38
CA ALA A 457 1.42 -26.84 -7.83
C ALA A 457 1.73 -27.19 -6.36
N LEU A 458 0.68 -27.39 -5.54
CA LEU A 458 0.82 -27.79 -4.14
C LEU A 458 1.54 -29.13 -3.99
N ILE A 459 1.17 -30.14 -4.80
CA ILE A 459 1.80 -31.47 -4.76
C ILE A 459 3.29 -31.35 -5.07
N LEU A 460 3.64 -30.58 -6.11
CA LEU A 460 5.03 -30.37 -6.50
C LEU A 460 5.83 -29.63 -5.42
N SER A 461 5.25 -28.58 -4.80
CA SER A 461 5.89 -27.89 -3.68
C SER A 461 6.11 -28.80 -2.46
N GLU A 462 5.19 -29.73 -2.19
CA GLU A 462 5.35 -30.76 -1.14
C GLU A 462 6.47 -31.75 -1.49
N GLU A 463 6.60 -32.16 -2.75
CA GLU A 463 7.64 -33.08 -3.22
C GLU A 463 9.06 -32.50 -3.13
N VAL A 464 9.23 -31.21 -3.47
CA VAL A 464 10.54 -30.53 -3.36
C VAL A 464 10.85 -30.06 -1.93
N GLY A 465 9.87 -30.13 -1.03
CA GLY A 465 9.99 -29.61 0.32
C GLY A 465 10.17 -28.08 0.35
N ASP A 466 9.42 -27.34 -0.47
CA ASP A 466 9.38 -25.87 -0.48
C ASP A 466 8.24 -25.37 0.43
N PRO A 467 8.53 -24.95 1.68
CA PRO A 467 7.49 -24.50 2.60
C PRO A 467 6.77 -23.25 2.08
N SER A 468 7.48 -22.38 1.34
CA SER A 468 6.91 -21.14 0.81
C SER A 468 5.86 -21.41 -0.25
N GLY A 469 6.18 -22.28 -1.22
CA GLY A 469 5.26 -22.72 -2.26
C GLY A 469 4.05 -23.44 -1.68
N ILE A 470 4.24 -24.30 -0.68
CA ILE A 470 3.14 -24.99 0.01
C ILE A 470 2.16 -23.98 0.65
N ILE A 471 2.68 -23.00 1.40
CA ILE A 471 1.85 -21.97 2.04
C ILE A 471 1.08 -21.15 1.01
N ILE A 472 1.74 -20.71 -0.08
CA ILE A 472 1.10 -19.90 -1.14
C ILE A 472 -0.05 -20.67 -1.79
N ASN A 473 0.20 -21.92 -2.19
CA ASN A 473 -0.80 -22.74 -2.86
C ASN A 473 -1.97 -23.10 -1.93
N LEU A 474 -1.72 -23.43 -0.66
CA LEU A 474 -2.78 -23.65 0.32
C LEU A 474 -3.62 -22.39 0.56
N ASN A 475 -2.98 -21.22 0.66
CA ASN A 475 -3.69 -19.95 0.81
C ASN A 475 -4.61 -19.64 -0.39
N ASN A 476 -4.11 -19.85 -1.61
CA ASN A 476 -4.90 -19.63 -2.83
C ASN A 476 -6.07 -20.63 -2.96
N LEU A 477 -5.84 -21.90 -2.63
CA LEU A 477 -6.92 -22.91 -2.55
C LEU A 477 -7.96 -22.53 -1.49
N GLY A 478 -7.52 -22.02 -0.34
CA GLY A 478 -8.41 -21.49 0.70
C GLY A 478 -9.29 -20.36 0.18
N ARG A 479 -8.69 -19.40 -0.56
CA ARG A 479 -9.40 -18.27 -1.16
C ARG A 479 -10.44 -18.70 -2.19
N ILE A 480 -10.11 -19.68 -3.03
CA ILE A 480 -11.08 -20.25 -4.00
C ILE A 480 -12.28 -20.85 -3.26
N ASN A 481 -12.02 -21.59 -2.17
CA ASN A 481 -13.09 -22.19 -1.39
C ASN A 481 -13.95 -21.12 -0.71
N GLU A 482 -13.37 -20.03 -0.22
CA GLU A 482 -14.12 -18.89 0.33
C GLU A 482 -15.04 -18.24 -0.72
N ILE A 483 -14.52 -17.94 -1.92
CA ILE A 483 -15.30 -17.35 -3.03
C ILE A 483 -16.49 -18.25 -3.40
N ARG A 484 -16.32 -19.57 -3.31
CA ARG A 484 -17.38 -20.56 -3.58
C ARG A 484 -18.28 -20.85 -2.39
N ASN A 485 -18.10 -20.14 -1.28
CA ASN A 485 -18.82 -20.35 -0.03
C ASN A 485 -18.65 -21.78 0.56
N GLU A 486 -17.52 -22.42 0.28
CA GLU A 486 -17.08 -23.72 0.81
C GLU A 486 -16.21 -23.50 2.07
N LEU A 487 -16.82 -22.88 3.08
CA LEU A 487 -16.11 -22.24 4.20
C LEU A 487 -15.30 -23.23 5.08
N GLU A 488 -15.79 -24.45 5.30
CA GLU A 488 -15.07 -25.48 6.06
C GLU A 488 -13.79 -25.94 5.35
N LEU A 489 -13.85 -26.06 4.02
CA LEU A 489 -12.68 -26.42 3.21
C LEU A 489 -11.66 -25.27 3.19
N ALA A 490 -12.12 -24.02 3.16
CA ALA A 490 -11.25 -22.86 3.29
C ALA A 490 -10.48 -22.88 4.62
N LEU A 491 -11.18 -23.09 5.74
CA LEU A 491 -10.56 -23.21 7.07
C LEU A 491 -9.53 -24.34 7.14
N GLN A 492 -9.81 -25.50 6.56
CA GLN A 492 -8.85 -26.62 6.53
C GLN A 492 -7.55 -26.24 5.80
N LYS A 493 -7.66 -25.58 4.64
CA LYS A 493 -6.48 -25.16 3.85
C LYS A 493 -5.66 -24.10 4.59
N TYR A 494 -6.32 -23.09 5.17
CA TYR A 494 -5.63 -22.05 5.96
C TYR A 494 -4.97 -22.60 7.22
N LYS A 495 -5.60 -23.53 7.95
CA LYS A 495 -5.01 -24.16 9.14
C LYS A 495 -3.78 -25.01 8.80
N LYS A 496 -3.81 -25.78 7.71
CA LYS A 496 -2.63 -26.51 7.23
C LYS A 496 -1.48 -25.56 6.86
N ALA A 497 -1.79 -24.44 6.20
CA ALA A 497 -0.79 -23.42 5.91
C ALA A 497 -0.22 -22.78 7.19
N MET A 498 -1.05 -22.61 8.22
CA MET A 498 -0.66 -22.06 9.53
C MET A 498 0.35 -22.94 10.24
N GLU A 499 0.15 -24.27 10.25
CA GLU A 499 1.06 -25.23 10.87
C GLU A 499 2.49 -25.10 10.29
N ILE A 500 2.60 -25.05 8.96
CA ILE A 500 3.89 -24.89 8.26
C ILE A 500 4.50 -23.52 8.53
N THR A 501 3.66 -22.47 8.54
CA THR A 501 4.10 -21.11 8.84
C THR A 501 4.67 -20.99 10.26
N ASP A 502 4.08 -21.70 11.22
CA ASP A 502 4.57 -21.78 12.60
C ASP A 502 5.91 -22.50 12.72
N GLU A 503 6.13 -23.55 11.93
CA GLU A 503 7.40 -24.28 11.87
C GLU A 503 8.56 -23.41 11.34
N ILE A 504 8.30 -22.61 10.29
CA ILE A 504 9.33 -21.74 9.68
C ILE A 504 9.47 -20.37 10.37
N GLY A 505 8.56 -20.03 11.28
CA GLY A 505 8.60 -18.78 12.04
C GLY A 505 8.24 -17.52 11.24
N ASP A 506 7.52 -17.64 10.11
CA ASP A 506 7.12 -16.49 9.28
C ASP A 506 5.88 -15.79 9.88
N LEU A 507 6.13 -14.85 10.79
CA LEU A 507 5.08 -14.09 11.47
C LEU A 507 4.22 -13.23 10.52
N SER A 508 4.73 -12.85 9.35
CA SER A 508 3.99 -12.04 8.38
C SER A 508 2.92 -12.89 7.70
N ARG A 509 3.30 -14.05 7.16
CA ARG A 509 2.33 -15.01 6.59
C ARG A 509 1.36 -15.50 7.65
N LYS A 510 1.82 -15.68 8.89
CA LYS A 510 0.96 -16.07 10.02
C LYS A 510 -0.16 -15.07 10.23
N THR A 511 0.16 -13.78 10.19
CA THR A 511 -0.82 -12.71 10.31
C THR A 511 -1.84 -12.75 9.18
N ALA A 512 -1.38 -12.91 7.93
CA ALA A 512 -2.28 -12.99 6.77
C ALA A 512 -3.25 -14.18 6.87
N LEU A 513 -2.76 -15.35 7.30
CA LEU A 513 -3.60 -16.53 7.50
C LEU A 513 -4.60 -16.35 8.64
N LEU A 514 -4.22 -15.72 9.76
CA LEU A 514 -5.14 -15.42 10.86
C LEU A 514 -6.24 -14.46 10.41
N ASN A 515 -5.89 -13.46 9.59
CA ASN A 515 -6.87 -12.57 8.99
C ASN A 515 -7.86 -13.33 8.10
N ASN A 516 -7.38 -14.22 7.22
CA ASN A 516 -8.25 -15.01 6.34
C ASN A 516 -9.16 -15.96 7.13
N ILE A 517 -8.63 -16.64 8.15
CA ILE A 517 -9.43 -17.49 9.05
C ILE A 517 -10.50 -16.66 9.79
N GLY A 518 -10.14 -15.46 10.27
CA GLY A 518 -11.07 -14.53 10.91
C GLY A 518 -12.20 -14.11 9.96
N MET A 519 -11.88 -13.84 8.69
CA MET A 519 -12.87 -13.52 7.66
C MET A 519 -13.82 -14.68 7.39
N VAL A 520 -13.32 -15.91 7.32
CA VAL A 520 -14.19 -17.10 7.17
C VAL A 520 -15.16 -17.23 8.36
N TYR A 521 -14.67 -17.09 9.59
CA TYR A 521 -15.54 -17.12 10.78
C TYR A 521 -16.57 -15.98 10.79
N ARG A 522 -16.21 -14.79 10.32
CA ARG A 522 -17.16 -13.68 10.15
C ARG A 522 -18.26 -14.05 9.16
N THR A 523 -17.91 -14.61 8.01
CA THR A 523 -18.89 -15.03 6.98
C THR A 523 -19.82 -16.13 7.51
N GLN A 524 -19.34 -17.01 8.40
CA GLN A 524 -20.18 -18.00 9.10
C GLN A 524 -21.05 -17.42 10.23
N GLY A 525 -20.94 -16.11 10.53
CA GLY A 525 -21.61 -15.48 11.68
C GLY A 525 -21.00 -15.85 13.04
N GLN A 526 -19.85 -16.53 13.07
CA GLN A 526 -19.13 -16.94 14.28
C GLN A 526 -18.24 -15.80 14.78
N PHE A 527 -18.87 -14.69 15.16
CA PHE A 527 -18.18 -13.42 15.44
C PHE A 527 -17.13 -13.50 16.55
N ASP A 528 -17.33 -14.32 17.58
CA ASP A 528 -16.38 -14.42 18.69
C ASP A 528 -15.07 -15.11 18.26
N LEU A 529 -15.15 -16.12 17.38
CA LEU A 529 -13.98 -16.77 16.79
C LEU A 529 -13.28 -15.85 15.78
N ALA A 530 -14.04 -15.04 15.03
CA ALA A 530 -13.47 -14.01 14.17
C ALA A 530 -12.67 -12.99 14.99
N LEU A 531 -13.23 -12.49 16.08
CA LEU A 531 -12.55 -11.56 17.00
C LEU A 531 -11.29 -12.15 17.61
N GLU A 532 -11.30 -13.43 18.00
CA GLU A 532 -10.11 -14.11 18.55
C GLU A 532 -8.96 -14.14 17.52
N ASN A 533 -9.26 -14.52 16.28
CA ASN A 533 -8.26 -14.59 15.20
C ASN A 533 -7.74 -13.20 14.83
N PHE A 534 -8.64 -12.21 14.64
CA PHE A 534 -8.22 -10.84 14.34
C PHE A 534 -7.42 -10.21 15.49
N SER A 535 -7.78 -10.45 16.74
CA SER A 535 -7.04 -9.91 17.90
C SER A 535 -5.67 -10.56 18.05
N SER A 536 -5.57 -11.87 17.74
CA SER A 536 -4.28 -12.57 17.72
C SER A 536 -3.38 -12.03 16.62
N ALA A 537 -3.91 -11.82 15.42
CA ALA A 537 -3.18 -11.20 14.32
C ALA A 537 -2.81 -9.74 14.67
N LEU A 538 -3.70 -8.99 15.35
CA LEU A 538 -3.46 -7.61 15.77
C LEU A 538 -2.25 -7.52 16.70
N LYS A 539 -2.15 -8.43 17.66
CA LYS A 539 -1.00 -8.51 18.56
C LYS A 539 0.30 -8.83 17.80
N LEU A 540 0.23 -9.68 16.77
CA LEU A 540 1.41 -9.98 15.94
C LEU A 540 1.85 -8.77 15.12
N VAL A 541 0.94 -8.08 14.44
CA VAL A 541 1.30 -6.87 13.68
C VAL A 541 1.81 -5.77 14.60
N GLU A 542 1.28 -5.64 15.81
CA GLU A 542 1.83 -4.69 16.80
C GLU A 542 3.27 -5.04 17.19
N ASN A 543 3.58 -6.32 17.39
CA ASN A 543 4.94 -6.78 17.67
C ASN A 543 5.87 -6.64 16.44
N LEU A 544 5.32 -6.77 15.24
CA LEU A 544 6.05 -6.52 13.99
C LEU A 544 6.22 -5.03 13.71
N GLY A 545 5.41 -4.18 14.34
CA GLY A 545 5.25 -2.75 14.06
C GLY A 545 4.44 -2.46 12.79
N ASP A 546 3.71 -3.45 12.26
CA ASP A 546 3.04 -3.39 10.96
C ASP A 546 1.77 -2.57 11.10
N LEU A 547 1.91 -1.28 10.84
CA LEU A 547 0.82 -0.32 10.98
C LEU A 547 -0.28 -0.53 9.92
N TYR A 548 0.06 -1.01 8.72
CA TYR A 548 -0.93 -1.31 7.68
C TYR A 548 -1.76 -2.53 8.06
N GLY A 549 -1.09 -3.62 8.47
CA GLY A 549 -1.77 -4.79 9.03
C GLY A 549 -2.64 -4.41 10.24
N LYS A 550 -2.16 -3.51 11.11
CA LYS A 550 -2.91 -2.98 12.25
C LYS A 550 -4.17 -2.23 11.81
N ILE A 551 -4.11 -1.38 10.78
CA ILE A 551 -5.29 -0.71 10.21
C ILE A 551 -6.32 -1.73 9.72
N ILE A 552 -5.88 -2.72 8.93
CA ILE A 552 -6.76 -3.75 8.37
C ILE A 552 -7.48 -4.51 9.49
N LEU A 553 -6.73 -4.94 10.51
CA LEU A 553 -7.26 -5.75 11.59
C LEU A 553 -8.16 -4.97 12.54
N LEU A 554 -7.80 -3.73 12.90
CA LEU A 554 -8.67 -2.85 13.68
C LEU A 554 -9.99 -2.57 12.94
N ASN A 555 -9.92 -2.34 11.62
CA ASN A 555 -11.10 -2.13 10.80
C ASN A 555 -12.00 -3.39 10.75
N ASN A 556 -11.40 -4.58 10.58
CA ASN A 556 -12.13 -5.84 10.62
C ASN A 556 -12.78 -6.08 11.99
N ILE A 557 -12.07 -5.82 13.09
CA ILE A 557 -12.63 -5.92 14.45
C ILE A 557 -13.78 -4.92 14.65
N GLY A 558 -13.60 -3.67 14.21
CA GLY A 558 -14.66 -2.65 14.25
C GLY A 558 -15.91 -3.08 13.49
N ARG A 559 -15.73 -3.68 12.31
CA ARG A 559 -16.82 -4.24 11.50
C ARG A 559 -17.55 -5.38 12.20
N ILE A 560 -16.84 -6.26 12.92
CA ILE A 560 -17.50 -7.30 13.73
C ILE A 560 -18.38 -6.66 14.81
N TYR A 561 -17.89 -5.63 15.49
CA TYR A 561 -18.68 -4.96 16.51
C TYR A 561 -19.90 -4.23 15.93
N ASP A 562 -19.77 -3.63 14.75
CA ASP A 562 -20.87 -3.02 14.01
C ASP A 562 -21.93 -4.07 13.61
N GLU A 563 -21.51 -5.20 13.04
CA GLU A 563 -22.39 -6.33 12.68
C GLU A 563 -23.09 -6.95 13.92
N LYS A 564 -22.48 -6.84 15.12
CA LYS A 564 -23.09 -7.21 16.41
C LYS A 564 -23.93 -6.08 17.05
N SER A 565 -24.11 -4.95 16.35
CA SER A 565 -24.76 -3.73 16.85
C SER A 565 -24.14 -3.16 18.14
N ASN A 566 -22.87 -3.47 18.41
CA ASN A 566 -22.07 -2.87 19.48
C ASN A 566 -21.34 -1.63 18.95
N TYR A 567 -22.12 -0.59 18.68
CA TYR A 567 -21.66 0.63 18.02
C TYR A 567 -20.55 1.36 18.80
N GLU A 568 -20.60 1.35 20.14
CA GLU A 568 -19.56 1.96 20.98
C GLU A 568 -18.18 1.35 20.72
N LYS A 569 -18.08 0.01 20.71
CA LYS A 569 -16.82 -0.69 20.41
C LYS A 569 -16.42 -0.58 18.95
N ALA A 570 -17.38 -0.53 18.02
CA ALA A 570 -17.10 -0.32 16.61
C ALA A 570 -16.41 1.05 16.41
N LEU A 571 -17.01 2.10 16.96
CA LEU A 571 -16.45 3.46 16.94
C LEU A 571 -15.08 3.52 17.60
N GLU A 572 -14.88 2.88 18.76
CA GLU A 572 -13.56 2.83 19.42
C GLU A 572 -12.48 2.25 18.48
N LYS A 573 -12.78 1.14 17.80
CA LYS A 573 -11.83 0.47 16.90
C LYS A 573 -11.58 1.26 15.63
N TYR A 574 -12.61 1.89 15.07
CA TYR A 574 -12.46 2.79 13.94
C TYR A 574 -11.68 4.06 14.30
N SER A 575 -11.90 4.66 15.48
CA SER A 575 -11.07 5.77 15.95
C SER A 575 -9.61 5.37 16.12
N GLN A 576 -9.32 4.17 16.65
CA GLN A 576 -7.96 3.64 16.70
C GLN A 576 -7.37 3.44 15.29
N THR A 577 -8.17 3.02 14.31
CA THR A 577 -7.74 2.95 12.90
C THR A 577 -7.38 4.33 12.36
N ILE A 578 -8.18 5.37 12.65
CA ILE A 578 -7.87 6.75 12.26
C ILE A 578 -6.57 7.22 12.92
N GLU A 579 -6.35 6.95 14.20
CA GLU A 579 -5.10 7.30 14.88
C GLU A 579 -3.88 6.66 14.22
N VAL A 580 -3.99 5.41 13.78
CA VAL A 580 -2.89 4.71 13.06
C VAL A 580 -2.75 5.24 11.63
N ALA A 581 -3.85 5.54 10.94
CA ALA A 581 -3.81 6.16 9.62
C ALA A 581 -3.18 7.56 9.67
N ASP A 582 -3.47 8.34 10.72
CA ASP A 582 -2.83 9.63 10.98
C ASP A 582 -1.34 9.48 11.31
N GLN A 583 -0.95 8.41 12.02
CA GLN A 583 0.47 8.07 12.22
C GLN A 583 1.18 7.68 10.92
N LEU A 584 0.44 7.15 9.93
CA LEU A 584 0.93 6.78 8.60
C LEU A 584 0.77 7.89 7.56
N GLY A 585 0.13 9.02 7.90
CA GLY A 585 -0.33 10.01 6.92
C GLY A 585 -1.19 9.43 5.79
N ASP A 586 -1.79 8.25 5.97
CA ASP A 586 -2.57 7.55 4.95
C ASP A 586 -3.99 8.09 4.92
N LEU A 587 -4.17 9.12 4.10
CA LEU A 587 -5.45 9.77 3.88
C LEU A 587 -6.51 8.82 3.28
N SER A 588 -6.12 7.84 2.47
CA SER A 588 -7.08 6.90 1.86
C SER A 588 -7.66 5.97 2.91
N LYS A 589 -6.83 5.37 3.76
CA LYS A 589 -7.30 4.53 4.86
C LYS A 589 -8.10 5.33 5.89
N LYS A 590 -7.72 6.60 6.12
CA LYS A 590 -8.50 7.51 6.96
C LYS A 590 -9.90 7.75 6.39
N ALA A 591 -10.02 8.05 5.10
CA ALA A 591 -11.32 8.25 4.44
C ALA A 591 -12.20 7.00 4.50
N GLY A 592 -11.64 5.82 4.20
CA GLY A 592 -12.35 4.55 4.33
C GLY A 592 -12.84 4.27 5.75
N CYS A 593 -12.08 4.69 6.77
CA CYS A 593 -12.49 4.54 8.16
C CYS A 593 -13.59 5.55 8.56
N LEU A 594 -13.49 6.80 8.12
CA LEU A 594 -14.55 7.81 8.30
C LEU A 594 -15.88 7.35 7.69
N ASN A 595 -15.85 6.66 6.56
CA ASN A 595 -17.03 6.04 5.97
C ASN A 595 -17.66 4.95 6.85
N ASN A 596 -16.84 4.13 7.51
CA ASN A 596 -17.36 3.11 8.43
C ASN A 596 -17.96 3.76 9.69
N ILE A 597 -17.32 4.82 10.23
CA ILE A 597 -17.88 5.62 11.33
C ILE A 597 -19.22 6.26 10.92
N GLY A 598 -19.30 6.84 9.72
CA GLY A 598 -20.54 7.41 9.20
C GLY A 598 -21.65 6.36 9.09
N SER A 599 -21.30 5.13 8.69
CA SER A 599 -22.24 4.01 8.61
C SER A 599 -22.75 3.58 9.99
N VAL A 600 -21.87 3.56 11.00
CA VAL A 600 -22.25 3.29 12.40
C VAL A 600 -23.20 4.35 12.93
N HIS A 601 -22.90 5.64 12.75
CA HIS A 601 -23.80 6.72 13.16
C HIS A 601 -25.16 6.64 12.45
N LEU A 602 -25.17 6.30 11.16
CA LEU A 602 -26.41 6.09 10.43
C LEU A 602 -27.24 4.95 11.04
N ALA A 603 -26.60 3.84 11.43
CA ALA A 603 -27.26 2.71 12.09
C ALA A 603 -27.79 3.07 13.49
N GLN A 604 -27.14 3.99 14.20
CA GLN A 604 -27.62 4.55 15.46
C GLN A 604 -28.76 5.57 15.31
N GLY A 605 -29.02 6.04 14.08
CA GLY A 605 -29.98 7.11 13.80
C GLY A 605 -29.42 8.52 13.93
N ASP A 606 -28.10 8.66 14.14
CA ASP A 606 -27.39 9.95 14.25
C ASP A 606 -27.07 10.51 12.85
N ILE A 607 -28.12 10.91 12.13
CA ILE A 607 -28.03 11.25 10.71
C ILE A 607 -27.07 12.42 10.42
N ASP A 608 -27.07 13.46 11.27
CA ASP A 608 -26.19 14.63 11.09
C ASP A 608 -24.70 14.24 11.21
N LEU A 609 -24.36 13.38 12.18
CA LEU A 609 -22.99 12.88 12.35
C LEU A 609 -22.60 11.96 11.19
N ALA A 610 -23.52 11.13 10.69
CA ALA A 610 -23.26 10.31 9.51
C ALA A 610 -22.90 11.16 8.29
N LEU A 611 -23.69 12.21 8.02
CA LEU A 611 -23.44 13.16 6.94
C LEU A 611 -22.10 13.89 7.12
N GLU A 612 -21.78 14.36 8.33
CA GLU A 612 -20.49 14.98 8.65
C GLU A 612 -19.32 14.06 8.26
N LYS A 613 -19.36 12.79 8.70
CA LYS A 613 -18.26 11.85 8.46
C LYS A 613 -18.13 11.42 6.99
N TYR A 614 -19.25 11.24 6.29
CA TYR A 614 -19.19 11.00 4.84
C TYR A 614 -18.68 12.22 4.06
N GLN A 615 -19.01 13.44 4.48
CA GLN A 615 -18.50 14.66 3.85
C GLN A 615 -17.00 14.84 4.12
N GLU A 616 -16.51 14.55 5.33
CA GLU A 616 -15.08 14.53 5.62
C GLU A 616 -14.33 13.52 4.75
N ALA A 617 -14.86 12.30 4.60
CA ALA A 617 -14.28 11.29 3.71
C ALA A 617 -14.24 11.78 2.25
N LEU A 618 -15.35 12.35 1.76
CA LEU A 618 -15.44 12.92 0.41
C LEU A 618 -14.41 14.02 0.18
N ASN A 619 -14.23 14.95 1.13
CA ASN A 619 -13.26 16.05 1.02
C ASN A 619 -11.81 15.52 0.96
N ILE A 620 -11.50 14.45 1.70
CA ILE A 620 -10.19 13.80 1.61
C ILE A 620 -9.98 13.21 0.21
N GLU A 621 -11.00 12.57 -0.34
CA GLU A 621 -10.90 11.82 -1.58
C GLU A 621 -10.94 12.73 -2.82
N GLU A 622 -11.51 13.94 -2.66
CA GLU A 622 -11.30 15.07 -3.57
C GLU A 622 -9.84 15.47 -3.71
N ARG A 623 -9.08 15.45 -2.61
CA ARG A 623 -7.64 15.73 -2.61
C ARG A 623 -6.82 14.59 -3.19
N LEU A 624 -7.25 13.33 -2.97
CA LEU A 624 -6.56 12.14 -3.47
C LEU A 624 -6.82 11.86 -4.95
N GLY A 625 -7.98 12.26 -5.46
CA GLY A 625 -8.33 12.09 -6.87
C GLY A 625 -8.83 10.70 -7.24
N ASP A 626 -9.30 9.88 -6.28
CA ASP A 626 -9.90 8.57 -6.57
C ASP A 626 -11.38 8.73 -7.01
N PRO A 627 -11.72 8.46 -8.28
CA PRO A 627 -13.08 8.62 -8.77
C PRO A 627 -14.05 7.54 -8.24
N LEU A 628 -13.57 6.33 -7.95
CA LEU A 628 -14.43 5.23 -7.48
C LEU A 628 -14.90 5.48 -6.05
N MET A 629 -13.99 5.94 -5.18
CA MET A 629 -14.34 6.26 -3.79
C MET A 629 -15.29 7.45 -3.72
N LYS A 630 -15.10 8.47 -4.55
CA LYS A 630 -16.06 9.59 -4.68
C LYS A 630 -17.48 9.12 -5.00
N ILE A 631 -17.63 8.20 -5.96
CA ILE A 631 -18.93 7.61 -6.31
C ILE A 631 -19.57 6.96 -5.08
N ILE A 632 -18.79 6.23 -4.27
CA ILE A 632 -19.28 5.55 -3.07
C ILE A 632 -19.81 6.55 -2.05
N TYR A 633 -19.04 7.59 -1.70
CA TYR A 633 -19.47 8.57 -0.70
C TYR A 633 -20.66 9.41 -1.16
N LEU A 634 -20.66 9.86 -2.42
CA LEU A 634 -21.80 10.57 -3.01
C LEU A 634 -23.06 9.70 -3.03
N ASN A 635 -22.93 8.40 -3.31
CA ASN A 635 -24.04 7.47 -3.23
C ASN A 635 -24.56 7.30 -1.79
N ASN A 636 -23.68 7.25 -0.79
CA ASN A 636 -24.09 7.14 0.61
C ASN A 636 -24.83 8.39 1.09
N ILE A 637 -24.29 9.58 0.78
CA ILE A 637 -24.92 10.87 1.07
C ILE A 637 -26.27 10.98 0.35
N GLY A 638 -26.33 10.65 -0.94
CA GLY A 638 -27.57 10.67 -1.72
C GLY A 638 -28.63 9.71 -1.16
N THR A 639 -28.22 8.53 -0.68
CA THR A 639 -29.12 7.56 -0.06
C THR A 639 -29.67 8.08 1.28
N ILE A 640 -28.86 8.78 2.08
CA ILE A 640 -29.35 9.45 3.30
C ILE A 640 -30.41 10.50 2.96
N TYR A 641 -30.12 11.40 2.02
CA TYR A 641 -31.10 12.42 1.63
C TYR A 641 -32.39 11.83 1.07
N ASN A 642 -32.30 10.70 0.35
CA ASN A 642 -33.47 9.98 -0.13
C ASN A 642 -34.32 9.44 1.02
N ASN A 643 -33.70 8.86 2.06
CA ASN A 643 -34.39 8.37 3.24
C ASN A 643 -35.02 9.49 4.09
N LEU A 644 -34.43 10.69 4.05
CA LEU A 644 -34.99 11.91 4.64
C LEU A 644 -36.06 12.59 3.78
N GLU A 645 -36.45 11.97 2.66
CA GLU A 645 -37.38 12.53 1.67
C GLU A 645 -36.91 13.86 1.05
N ASN A 646 -35.62 14.20 1.18
CA ASN A 646 -35.00 15.32 0.50
C ASN A 646 -34.54 14.92 -0.90
N TYR A 647 -35.52 14.62 -1.74
CA TYR A 647 -35.33 14.08 -3.09
C TYR A 647 -34.48 14.97 -4.00
N ASN A 648 -34.48 16.29 -3.79
CA ASN A 648 -33.67 17.22 -4.57
C ASN A 648 -32.18 17.05 -4.30
N LEU A 649 -31.76 17.06 -3.03
CA LEU A 649 -30.36 16.84 -2.67
C LEU A 649 -29.91 15.40 -2.98
N ALA A 650 -30.80 14.42 -2.78
CA ALA A 650 -30.51 13.02 -3.13
C ALA A 650 -30.17 12.87 -4.62
N ARG A 651 -31.01 13.46 -5.48
CA ARG A 651 -30.83 13.44 -6.94
C ARG A 651 -29.57 14.20 -7.37
N GLU A 652 -29.26 15.34 -6.75
CA GLU A 652 -28.02 16.08 -7.00
C GLU A 652 -26.78 15.18 -6.77
N LYS A 653 -26.70 14.53 -5.61
CA LYS A 653 -25.55 13.66 -5.27
C LYS A 653 -25.47 12.41 -6.14
N PHE A 654 -26.60 11.79 -6.48
CA PHE A 654 -26.60 10.67 -7.43
C PHE A 654 -26.21 11.11 -8.85
N ALA A 655 -26.61 12.29 -9.30
CA ALA A 655 -26.23 12.82 -10.61
C ALA A 655 -24.73 13.15 -10.68
N GLU A 656 -24.16 13.74 -9.63
CA GLU A 656 -22.70 13.95 -9.51
C GLU A 656 -21.95 12.61 -9.61
N ALA A 657 -22.38 11.59 -8.85
CA ALA A 657 -21.79 10.26 -8.91
C ALA A 657 -21.93 9.62 -10.31
N LEU A 658 -23.07 9.84 -10.99
CA LEU A 658 -23.36 9.28 -12.30
C LEU A 658 -22.41 9.83 -13.36
N ILE A 659 -22.12 11.14 -13.32
CA ILE A 659 -21.16 11.79 -14.22
C ILE A 659 -19.77 11.18 -14.04
N ILE A 660 -19.34 10.93 -12.80
CA ILE A 660 -18.04 10.32 -12.52
C ILE A 660 -18.01 8.88 -13.05
N ALA A 661 -19.05 8.08 -12.79
CA ALA A 661 -19.15 6.70 -13.28
C ALA A 661 -19.09 6.61 -14.81
N ASP A 662 -19.75 7.55 -15.51
CA ASP A 662 -19.72 7.63 -16.98
C ASP A 662 -18.33 7.98 -17.50
N ASN A 663 -17.66 8.96 -16.89
CA ASN A 663 -16.31 9.39 -17.27
C ASN A 663 -15.27 8.28 -17.13
N ILE A 664 -15.39 7.41 -16.12
CA ILE A 664 -14.47 6.27 -15.91
C ILE A 664 -14.92 4.99 -16.61
N GLY A 665 -16.07 5.00 -17.29
CA GLY A 665 -16.61 3.82 -17.97
C GLY A 665 -17.10 2.70 -17.05
N ASP A 666 -17.39 2.99 -15.77
CA ASP A 666 -17.93 2.01 -14.82
C ASP A 666 -19.44 1.82 -15.06
N ILE A 667 -19.74 0.90 -15.99
CA ILE A 667 -21.12 0.60 -16.38
C ILE A 667 -21.94 -0.01 -15.23
N THR A 668 -21.31 -0.69 -14.27
CA THR A 668 -22.01 -1.30 -13.12
C THR A 668 -22.52 -0.23 -12.17
N LYS A 669 -21.66 0.73 -11.79
CA LYS A 669 -22.06 1.87 -10.95
C LYS A 669 -23.03 2.79 -11.69
N LYS A 670 -22.84 2.99 -12.99
CA LYS A 670 -23.77 3.74 -13.84
C LYS A 670 -25.18 3.18 -13.77
N ALA A 671 -25.37 1.87 -13.97
CA ALA A 671 -26.69 1.24 -13.91
C ALA A 671 -27.34 1.41 -12.54
N LEU A 672 -26.58 1.21 -11.46
CA LEU A 672 -27.05 1.41 -10.08
C LEU A 672 -27.55 2.85 -9.86
N LEU A 673 -26.77 3.85 -10.26
CA LEU A 673 -27.13 5.26 -10.07
C LEU A 673 -28.34 5.68 -10.91
N LEU A 674 -28.45 5.16 -12.13
CA LEU A 674 -29.64 5.35 -12.97
C LEU A 674 -30.90 4.80 -12.30
N THR A 675 -30.85 3.60 -11.70
CA THR A 675 -32.01 3.05 -10.98
C THR A 675 -32.41 3.88 -9.75
N LYS A 676 -31.44 4.44 -9.03
CA LYS A 676 -31.69 5.32 -7.88
C LYS A 676 -32.34 6.64 -8.29
N ILE A 677 -31.85 7.25 -9.37
CA ILE A 677 -32.45 8.47 -9.94
C ILE A 677 -33.85 8.19 -10.48
N GLY A 678 -34.05 7.05 -11.16
CA GLY A 678 -35.36 6.60 -11.63
C GLY A 678 -36.37 6.43 -10.48
N ALA A 679 -35.93 5.86 -9.36
CA ALA A 679 -36.78 5.70 -8.17
C ALA A 679 -37.20 7.04 -7.56
N ILE A 680 -36.29 8.01 -7.49
CA ILE A 680 -36.62 9.36 -7.02
C ILE A 680 -37.64 10.03 -7.94
N ASN A 681 -37.42 9.98 -9.25
CA ASN A 681 -38.34 10.60 -10.21
C ASN A 681 -39.72 9.93 -10.17
N MET A 682 -39.80 8.61 -9.96
CA MET A 682 -41.07 7.90 -9.76
C MET A 682 -41.82 8.43 -8.54
N VAL A 683 -41.13 8.67 -7.41
CA VAL A 683 -41.76 9.22 -6.19
C VAL A 683 -42.18 10.68 -6.36
N GLN A 684 -41.44 11.45 -7.15
CA GLN A 684 -41.78 12.84 -7.49
C GLN A 684 -42.81 12.97 -8.63
N GLU A 685 -43.37 11.85 -9.09
CA GLU A 685 -44.35 11.77 -10.18
C GLU A 685 -43.81 12.25 -11.56
N ASP A 686 -42.49 12.38 -11.71
CA ASP A 686 -41.82 12.57 -12.99
C ASP A 686 -41.62 11.21 -13.69
N TYR A 687 -42.74 10.62 -14.10
CA TYR A 687 -42.80 9.28 -14.65
C TYR A 687 -42.05 9.14 -15.98
N GLU A 688 -41.98 10.19 -16.79
CA GLU A 688 -41.26 10.19 -18.07
C GLU A 688 -39.75 10.00 -17.82
N THR A 689 -39.16 10.84 -16.97
CA THR A 689 -37.74 10.71 -16.62
C THR A 689 -37.46 9.40 -15.88
N ALA A 690 -38.38 8.94 -15.03
CA ALA A 690 -38.22 7.66 -14.33
C ALA A 690 -38.12 6.47 -15.30
N VAL A 691 -39.02 6.41 -16.30
CA VAL A 691 -39.00 5.37 -17.33
C VAL A 691 -37.73 5.45 -18.17
N GLU A 692 -37.29 6.63 -18.61
CA GLU A 692 -36.02 6.79 -19.33
C GLU A 692 -34.84 6.20 -18.55
N LYS A 693 -34.71 6.54 -17.26
CA LYS A 693 -33.58 6.08 -16.44
C LYS A 693 -33.63 4.58 -16.18
N TYR A 694 -34.81 4.00 -15.98
CA TYR A 694 -34.93 2.55 -15.83
C TYR A 694 -34.64 1.81 -17.14
N GLU A 695 -35.05 2.32 -18.30
CA GLU A 695 -34.74 1.70 -19.60
C GLU A 695 -33.24 1.72 -19.91
N GLU A 696 -32.56 2.85 -19.63
CA GLU A 696 -31.11 2.92 -19.71
C GLU A 696 -30.44 1.85 -18.81
N ALA A 697 -30.92 1.68 -17.58
CA ALA A 697 -30.38 0.68 -16.65
C ALA A 697 -30.64 -0.76 -17.12
N VAL A 698 -31.83 -1.07 -17.66
CA VAL A 698 -32.20 -2.40 -18.19
C VAL A 698 -31.23 -2.85 -19.28
N LEU A 699 -30.86 -1.95 -20.21
CA LEU A 699 -29.90 -2.25 -21.27
C LEU A 699 -28.51 -2.57 -20.73
N ILE A 700 -28.09 -1.88 -19.67
CA ILE A 700 -26.78 -2.11 -19.05
C ILE A 700 -26.77 -3.42 -18.26
N TYR A 701 -27.81 -3.69 -17.46
CA TYR A 701 -27.90 -4.93 -16.69
C TYR A 701 -27.97 -6.17 -17.60
N GLU A 702 -28.62 -6.08 -18.76
CA GLU A 702 -28.58 -7.13 -19.79
C GLU A 702 -27.14 -7.41 -20.25
N LYS A 703 -26.37 -6.35 -20.55
CA LYS A 703 -24.96 -6.48 -20.97
C LYS A 703 -24.09 -7.07 -19.86
N LEU A 704 -24.41 -6.78 -18.60
CA LEU A 704 -23.70 -7.29 -17.43
C LEU A 704 -24.09 -8.73 -17.06
N GLY A 705 -25.19 -9.26 -17.60
CA GLY A 705 -25.78 -10.51 -17.13
C GLY A 705 -26.39 -10.41 -15.72
N ASP A 706 -26.65 -9.19 -15.23
CA ASP A 706 -27.27 -8.92 -13.94
C ASP A 706 -28.80 -8.94 -14.07
N TYR A 707 -29.31 -10.15 -14.29
CA TYR A 707 -30.73 -10.40 -14.52
C TYR A 707 -31.65 -10.00 -13.34
N PRO A 708 -31.28 -10.16 -12.04
CA PRO A 708 -32.11 -9.70 -10.94
C PRO A 708 -32.38 -8.20 -10.97
N ASN A 709 -31.34 -7.37 -11.18
CA ASN A 709 -31.52 -5.91 -11.24
C ASN A 709 -32.22 -5.46 -12.53
N LYS A 710 -32.05 -6.20 -13.63
CA LYS A 710 -32.84 -6.03 -14.86
C LYS A 710 -34.34 -6.25 -14.60
N ALA A 711 -34.70 -7.37 -13.95
CA ALA A 711 -36.08 -7.70 -13.63
C ALA A 711 -36.71 -6.64 -12.71
N ALA A 712 -36.02 -6.24 -11.64
CA ALA A 712 -36.47 -5.17 -10.76
C ALA A 712 -36.75 -3.85 -11.50
N SER A 713 -35.87 -3.47 -12.44
CA SER A 713 -36.03 -2.24 -13.24
C SER A 713 -37.24 -2.33 -14.19
N LEU A 714 -37.44 -3.48 -14.86
CA LEU A 714 -38.62 -3.72 -15.71
C LEU A 714 -39.93 -3.69 -14.89
N SER A 715 -39.93 -4.29 -13.70
CA SER A 715 -41.08 -4.29 -12.80
C SER A 715 -41.45 -2.87 -12.34
N ASN A 716 -40.45 -2.02 -12.07
CA ASN A 716 -40.68 -0.60 -11.75
C ASN A 716 -41.29 0.16 -12.94
N ILE A 717 -40.83 -0.08 -14.17
CA ILE A 717 -41.46 0.50 -15.38
C ILE A 717 -42.91 0.02 -15.50
N GLY A 718 -43.18 -1.28 -15.27
CA GLY A 718 -44.53 -1.84 -15.28
C GLY A 718 -45.45 -1.15 -14.27
N ARG A 719 -44.93 -0.90 -13.06
CA ARG A 719 -45.64 -0.16 -12.00
C ARG A 719 -45.94 1.28 -12.40
N ILE A 720 -45.01 1.97 -13.05
CA ILE A 720 -45.25 3.33 -13.55
C ILE A 720 -46.40 3.33 -14.57
N TYR A 721 -46.39 2.41 -15.53
CA TYR A 721 -47.49 2.32 -16.51
C TYR A 721 -48.82 1.90 -15.89
N GLU A 722 -48.81 1.09 -14.82
CA GLU A 722 -50.01 0.80 -14.04
C GLU A 722 -50.58 2.07 -13.40
N ILE A 723 -49.73 2.92 -12.79
CA ILE A 723 -50.14 4.21 -12.21
C ILE A 723 -50.69 5.16 -13.27
N LEU A 724 -50.08 5.17 -14.46
CA LEU A 724 -50.55 5.95 -15.61
C LEU A 724 -51.78 5.35 -16.31
N GLU A 725 -52.34 4.26 -15.79
CA GLU A 725 -53.46 3.50 -16.35
C GLU A 725 -53.22 2.98 -17.79
N ASN A 726 -51.96 2.93 -18.22
CA ASN A 726 -51.55 2.29 -19.47
C ASN A 726 -51.34 0.79 -19.23
N TYR A 727 -52.45 0.09 -18.99
CA TYR A 727 -52.45 -1.33 -18.66
C TYR A 727 -51.83 -2.23 -19.73
N TYR A 728 -51.84 -1.80 -21.00
CA TYR A 728 -51.19 -2.53 -22.09
C TYR A 728 -49.67 -2.56 -21.92
N GLU A 729 -49.04 -1.40 -21.71
CA GLU A 729 -47.59 -1.35 -21.47
C GLU A 729 -47.24 -1.93 -20.09
N ALA A 730 -48.06 -1.74 -19.06
CA ALA A 730 -47.85 -2.37 -17.75
C ALA A 730 -47.77 -3.90 -17.86
N LEU A 731 -48.74 -4.52 -18.54
CA LEU A 731 -48.77 -5.95 -18.78
C LEU A 731 -47.54 -6.41 -19.56
N ARG A 732 -47.19 -5.71 -20.65
CA ARG A 732 -46.01 -6.03 -21.47
C ARG A 732 -44.71 -6.03 -20.65
N ARG A 733 -44.55 -5.09 -19.71
CA ARG A 733 -43.36 -5.01 -18.84
C ARG A 733 -43.34 -6.08 -17.74
N TYR A 734 -44.49 -6.39 -17.15
CA TYR A 734 -44.57 -7.52 -16.21
C TYR A 734 -44.34 -8.87 -16.89
N GLU A 735 -44.83 -9.08 -18.11
CA GLU A 735 -44.54 -10.28 -18.90
C GLU A 735 -43.04 -10.38 -19.25
N ALA A 736 -42.39 -9.25 -19.58
CA ALA A 736 -40.94 -9.22 -19.79
C ALA A 736 -40.16 -9.52 -18.50
N THR A 737 -40.63 -9.05 -17.34
CA THR A 737 -40.05 -9.36 -16.02
C THR A 737 -40.15 -10.86 -15.74
N LEU A 738 -41.34 -11.44 -15.96
CA LEU A 738 -41.61 -12.87 -15.76
C LEU A 738 -40.68 -13.77 -16.59
N GLN A 739 -40.39 -13.38 -17.83
CA GLN A 739 -39.44 -14.12 -18.68
C GLN A 739 -38.02 -14.13 -18.11
N VAL A 740 -37.58 -13.01 -17.54
CA VAL A 740 -36.26 -12.90 -16.91
C VAL A 740 -36.21 -13.75 -15.64
N ASP A 741 -37.22 -13.64 -14.77
CA ASP A 741 -37.26 -14.38 -13.51
C ASP A 741 -37.41 -15.90 -13.73
N GLN A 742 -38.13 -16.33 -14.77
CA GLN A 742 -38.16 -17.72 -15.21
C GLN A 742 -36.80 -18.23 -15.69
N TYR A 743 -36.06 -17.40 -16.42
CA TYR A 743 -34.73 -17.74 -16.91
C TYR A 743 -33.74 -17.95 -15.76
N VAL A 744 -33.74 -17.07 -14.75
CA VAL A 744 -32.89 -17.20 -13.56
C VAL A 744 -33.45 -18.14 -12.48
N LYS A 745 -34.68 -18.64 -12.68
CA LYS A 745 -35.39 -19.52 -11.74
C LYS A 745 -35.64 -18.86 -10.37
N ASP A 746 -35.84 -17.54 -10.34
CA ASP A 746 -36.23 -16.83 -9.13
C ASP A 746 -37.71 -17.13 -8.82
N SER A 747 -37.93 -18.10 -7.93
CA SER A 747 -39.28 -18.54 -7.57
C SER A 747 -40.11 -17.44 -6.90
N PHE A 748 -39.47 -16.51 -6.17
CA PHE A 748 -40.16 -15.41 -5.51
C PHE A 748 -40.54 -14.31 -6.53
N GLY A 749 -39.62 -13.97 -7.43
CA GLY A 749 -39.85 -13.05 -8.55
C GLY A 749 -41.00 -13.52 -9.45
N ILE A 750 -40.94 -14.77 -9.92
CA ILE A 750 -42.00 -15.40 -10.74
C ILE A 750 -43.37 -15.31 -10.05
N ALA A 751 -43.44 -15.59 -8.75
CA ALA A 751 -44.69 -15.52 -7.99
C ALA A 751 -45.24 -14.09 -7.91
N SER A 752 -44.35 -13.11 -7.73
CA SER A 752 -44.69 -11.69 -7.67
C SER A 752 -45.16 -11.16 -9.03
N ASP A 753 -44.55 -11.61 -10.12
CA ASP A 753 -44.95 -11.22 -11.48
C ASP A 753 -46.33 -11.76 -11.86
N PHE A 754 -46.60 -13.03 -11.56
CA PHE A 754 -47.96 -13.58 -11.73
C PHE A 754 -48.98 -12.80 -10.91
N TYR A 755 -48.65 -12.38 -9.68
CA TYR A 755 -49.53 -11.53 -8.90
C TYR A 755 -49.78 -10.16 -9.56
N ASN A 756 -48.73 -9.50 -10.05
CA ASN A 756 -48.85 -8.20 -10.72
C ASN A 756 -49.67 -8.30 -12.01
N ILE A 757 -49.44 -9.31 -12.85
CA ILE A 757 -50.22 -9.59 -14.06
C ILE A 757 -51.69 -9.86 -13.71
N GLY A 758 -51.94 -10.70 -12.69
CA GLY A 758 -53.29 -10.99 -12.21
C GLY A 758 -54.02 -9.73 -11.73
N ARG A 759 -53.31 -8.81 -11.08
CA ARG A 759 -53.83 -7.51 -10.64
C ARG A 759 -54.26 -6.64 -11.81
N ILE A 760 -53.46 -6.54 -12.87
CA ILE A 760 -53.83 -5.78 -14.07
C ILE A 760 -55.11 -6.36 -14.71
N TYR A 761 -55.22 -7.68 -14.83
CA TYR A 761 -56.44 -8.30 -15.38
C TYR A 761 -57.67 -8.12 -14.48
N ASP A 762 -57.53 -8.11 -13.15
CA ASP A 762 -58.65 -7.81 -12.23
C ASP A 762 -59.15 -6.38 -12.44
N ILE A 763 -58.24 -5.40 -12.55
CA ILE A 763 -58.58 -4.00 -12.83
C ILE A 763 -59.32 -3.87 -14.18
N GLN A 764 -58.88 -4.61 -15.21
CA GLN A 764 -59.53 -4.64 -16.53
C GLN A 764 -60.82 -5.48 -16.55
N SER A 765 -61.27 -6.04 -15.41
CA SER A 765 -62.43 -6.93 -15.32
C SER A 765 -62.31 -8.23 -16.13
N GLU A 766 -61.09 -8.64 -16.50
CA GLU A 766 -60.80 -9.93 -17.14
C GLU A 766 -60.64 -11.05 -16.09
N TYR A 767 -61.70 -11.26 -15.30
CA TYR A 767 -61.68 -12.06 -14.08
C TYR A 767 -61.15 -13.49 -14.24
N ARG A 768 -61.37 -14.15 -15.40
CA ARG A 768 -60.82 -15.49 -15.64
C ARG A 768 -59.30 -15.50 -15.74
N LYS A 769 -58.72 -14.51 -16.45
CA LYS A 769 -57.26 -14.39 -16.57
C LYS A 769 -56.64 -13.95 -15.25
N ALA A 770 -57.31 -13.07 -14.51
CA ALA A 770 -56.89 -12.66 -13.17
C ALA A 770 -56.80 -13.87 -12.22
N LEU A 771 -57.85 -14.69 -12.15
CA LEU A 771 -57.86 -15.91 -11.33
C LEU A 771 -56.76 -16.89 -11.72
N GLN A 772 -56.53 -17.13 -13.01
CA GLN A 772 -55.46 -18.00 -13.47
C GLN A 772 -54.08 -17.55 -12.97
N ASN A 773 -53.78 -16.26 -13.09
CA ASN A 773 -52.50 -15.71 -12.63
C ASN A 773 -52.37 -15.71 -11.11
N TYR A 774 -53.45 -15.40 -10.38
CA TYR A 774 -53.47 -15.50 -8.92
C TYR A 774 -53.30 -16.94 -8.44
N ASP A 775 -53.87 -17.94 -9.12
CA ASP A 775 -53.68 -19.35 -8.78
C ASP A 775 -52.22 -19.80 -8.97
N GLU A 776 -51.55 -19.39 -10.05
CA GLU A 776 -50.12 -19.68 -10.26
C GLU A 776 -49.23 -18.99 -9.22
N SER A 777 -49.50 -17.71 -8.92
CA SER A 777 -48.82 -16.98 -7.86
C SER A 777 -49.01 -17.65 -6.48
N LEU A 778 -50.24 -18.06 -6.16
CA LEU A 778 -50.59 -18.71 -4.89
C LEU A 778 -49.86 -20.05 -4.72
N LYS A 779 -49.80 -20.88 -5.77
CA LYS A 779 -49.06 -22.17 -5.71
C LYS A 779 -47.59 -21.97 -5.35
N LEU A 780 -46.94 -20.97 -5.95
CA LEU A 780 -45.53 -20.66 -5.69
C LEU A 780 -45.33 -20.12 -4.28
N PHE A 781 -46.15 -19.17 -3.83
CA PHE A 781 -46.03 -18.64 -2.47
C PHE A 781 -46.37 -19.66 -1.37
N ILE A 782 -47.23 -20.64 -1.64
CA ILE A 782 -47.44 -21.81 -0.76
C ILE A 782 -46.15 -22.63 -0.65
N HIS A 783 -45.51 -22.91 -1.77
CA HIS A 783 -44.24 -23.66 -1.77
C HIS A 783 -43.11 -22.90 -1.06
N LEU A 784 -43.10 -21.57 -1.16
CA LEU A 784 -42.15 -20.68 -0.48
C LEU A 784 -42.52 -20.35 0.97
N GLU A 785 -43.61 -20.90 1.49
CA GLU A 785 -44.14 -20.68 2.85
C GLU A 785 -44.41 -19.20 3.21
N GLN A 786 -44.74 -18.36 2.21
CA GLN A 786 -44.92 -16.92 2.36
C GLN A 786 -46.35 -16.55 2.82
N LYS A 787 -46.63 -16.72 4.12
CA LYS A 787 -47.98 -16.58 4.71
C LYS A 787 -48.72 -15.28 4.35
N GLN A 788 -48.03 -14.14 4.35
CA GLN A 788 -48.66 -12.84 4.05
C GLN A 788 -49.14 -12.76 2.59
N HIS A 789 -48.32 -13.22 1.65
CA HIS A 789 -48.66 -13.24 0.23
C HIS A 789 -49.79 -14.23 -0.06
N ILE A 790 -49.76 -15.41 0.57
CA ILE A 790 -50.83 -16.41 0.47
C ILE A 790 -52.18 -15.82 0.88
N GLU A 791 -52.24 -15.15 2.03
CA GLU A 791 -53.48 -14.55 2.54
C GLU A 791 -53.98 -13.43 1.61
N LEU A 792 -53.08 -12.56 1.16
CA LEU A 792 -53.39 -11.47 0.21
C LEU A 792 -54.02 -12.01 -1.08
N ILE A 793 -53.41 -13.03 -1.67
CA ILE A 793 -53.87 -13.60 -2.94
C ILE A 793 -55.19 -14.35 -2.76
N GLN A 794 -55.35 -15.10 -1.66
CA GLN A 794 -56.62 -15.76 -1.33
C GLN A 794 -57.75 -14.75 -1.12
N ASN A 795 -57.48 -13.58 -0.55
CA ASN A 795 -58.44 -12.49 -0.46
C ASN A 795 -58.86 -12.00 -1.84
N LYS A 796 -57.90 -11.78 -2.76
CA LYS A 796 -58.18 -11.36 -4.14
C LYS A 796 -58.99 -12.39 -4.92
N ILE A 797 -58.66 -13.67 -4.81
CA ILE A 797 -59.44 -14.76 -5.42
C ILE A 797 -60.88 -14.76 -4.89
N ARG A 798 -61.08 -14.62 -3.57
CA ARG A 798 -62.42 -14.54 -2.97
C ARG A 798 -63.21 -13.32 -3.43
N GLU A 799 -62.57 -12.15 -3.53
CA GLU A 799 -63.18 -10.93 -4.05
C GLU A 799 -63.69 -11.14 -5.48
N ILE A 800 -62.85 -11.70 -6.36
CA ILE A 800 -63.23 -11.96 -7.76
C ILE A 800 -64.36 -12.99 -7.85
N ASN A 801 -64.29 -14.09 -7.09
CA ASN A 801 -65.34 -15.11 -7.09
C ASN A 801 -66.71 -14.54 -6.70
N ARG A 802 -66.74 -13.62 -5.72
CA ARG A 802 -67.96 -12.86 -5.37
C ARG A 802 -68.46 -11.99 -6.52
N LYS A 803 -67.55 -11.32 -7.26
CA LYS A 803 -67.93 -10.48 -8.43
C LYS A 803 -68.53 -11.31 -9.57
N ILE A 804 -68.07 -12.55 -9.78
CA ILE A 804 -68.53 -13.43 -10.88
C ILE A 804 -69.66 -14.39 -10.48
N GLY A 805 -70.12 -14.37 -9.23
CA GLY A 805 -71.24 -15.18 -8.76
C GLY A 805 -70.94 -16.66 -8.49
N ASN A 806 -69.67 -16.97 -8.18
CA ASN A 806 -69.20 -18.31 -7.82
C ASN A 806 -68.96 -18.47 -6.31
#